data_AF-A0AAQ2IQQ6-F1
#
_entry.id   AF-A0AAQ2IQQ6-F1
#
_cell.length_a   1.000
_cell.length_b   1.000
_cell.length_c   1.000
_cell.angle_alpha   90.00
_cell.angle_beta   90.00
_cell.angle_gamma   90.00
#
_symmetry.space_group_name_H-M   'P 1'
#
loop_
_entity.id
_entity.type
_entity.pdbx_description
1 polymer ?
#
loop_
_entity_poly.entity_id
_entity_poly.type
_entity_poly.pdbx_seq_one_letter_code
_entity_poly.pdbx_strand_id
1 'polypeptide(L)'
;MKLRTAVTLLFTAVSAQLSASPLDESKIQFLGPIAGESTIKPADTAHRDAIIENLLPSLQQDAKQVTLFNNESKWQPLNKISQLTIPGLQALKFNFTTERFVSGKLKLEGVEKAKVFLNGEPVSGVKEVQLDVVKGDHQILVIAEQVNDWNKVDLSFEGEAAHDVITLTEKQTKALSAKQLFDAPTVSAISLAPNGEYYISTVRHYDDEKGNSAITETALYNEDGDMLYSFDGMSATSFAWRDDSSKLTYLKDNKAYILDLKTFKRTQVATKLNGANSIEFFDNDTLIFAWTNSGKEEGKLTKHYQGLEDRWSYARTQSQIFLLDIKSGLLNPVTVGAQSHSLADFDAQANTVLATRNKQDYAQPPHMLTELIEIDLSNNQQSVIGQYRTFSGAQYTKNGIYVTAGPDFAEGAGRNLPEGMLANNYDGQLYWIDRKGHNVKALSKNFDPAIGSFTVLNNGDVVLKATDQDRQQLFLFDESKSTFKRLNTGLDVVANYSVSSERNPEILFTGTTASTPQQLKTMSTSDKRADTLWDSTNIAYQNAEIANLEEFNFTNTEGVEIKGRVYLPHDLDKAKKYPALVYYYGGTSPVTRGFTGRYPFNLWAAKGYVVYVLQPTGATGFGQKFSAEHVNAWGEHTANDIIMGTKEFVKAYPFVDDKRLGNLGASYGGFMTMLLTTKTDLFSASISHAGISNITSYWGQGWWGYLYSGEASKGSFPWNNPTLYSQHSPVFNADKVTTPLLLIHGDADTNVPPGESHNMYTALKILGQDVELVEYKGADHQIFARDKRFHWWNTMLAYFDKHLKQEPQWWEHLYGK
;
A
#
# COMPACT_ATOMS: atom_id res chain seq x y z
N MET A 1 32.68 -13.33 39.03
CA MET A 1 32.06 -13.30 40.36
C MET A 1 31.84 -11.85 40.80
N LYS A 2 30.70 -11.27 40.44
CA LYS A 2 30.17 -9.99 40.96
C LYS A 2 28.66 -10.17 41.04
N LEU A 3 28.13 -10.28 42.26
CA LEU A 3 26.70 -10.34 42.53
C LEU A 3 26.06 -9.03 42.04
N ARG A 4 25.10 -9.11 41.11
CA ARG A 4 24.13 -8.04 40.88
C ARG A 4 22.77 -8.54 41.36
N THR A 5 22.28 -7.85 42.38
CA THR A 5 21.02 -8.03 43.08
C THR A 5 19.87 -7.99 42.09
N ALA A 6 19.15 -9.10 41.94
CA ALA A 6 17.86 -9.12 41.26
C ALA A 6 16.84 -8.41 42.16
N VAL A 7 16.39 -7.22 41.76
CA VAL A 7 15.22 -6.57 42.36
C VAL A 7 14.01 -7.16 41.66
N THR A 8 13.42 -8.19 42.28
CA THR A 8 12.08 -8.66 41.93
C THR A 8 11.08 -7.64 42.47
N LEU A 9 10.54 -6.78 41.61
CA LEU A 9 9.36 -5.98 41.94
C LEU A 9 8.16 -6.94 42.01
N LEU A 10 7.82 -7.39 43.22
CA LEU A 10 6.49 -7.92 43.51
C LEU A 10 5.51 -6.74 43.41
N PHE A 11 4.70 -6.69 42.35
CA PHE A 11 3.48 -5.90 42.36
C PHE A 11 2.49 -6.58 43.31
N THR A 12 2.43 -6.11 44.56
CA THR A 12 1.24 -6.31 45.39
C THR A 12 0.12 -5.47 44.79
N ALA A 13 -0.78 -6.10 44.04
CA ALA A 13 -2.03 -5.50 43.61
C ALA A 13 -2.86 -5.16 44.87
N VAL A 14 -2.79 -3.91 45.30
CA VAL A 14 -3.87 -3.34 46.12
C VAL A 14 -5.03 -3.17 45.15
N SER A 15 -6.01 -4.06 45.21
CA SER A 15 -7.28 -3.91 44.50
C SER A 15 -8.02 -2.71 45.12
N ALA A 16 -7.68 -1.50 44.69
CA ALA A 16 -8.58 -0.38 44.83
C ALA A 16 -9.81 -0.74 43.98
N GLN A 17 -10.97 -0.93 44.60
CA GLN A 17 -12.23 -0.95 43.88
C GLN A 17 -12.37 0.42 43.21
N LEU A 18 -12.09 0.49 41.92
CA LEU A 18 -12.39 1.65 41.10
C LEU A 18 -13.92 1.70 40.99
N SER A 19 -14.52 2.76 41.50
CA SER A 19 -15.97 2.95 41.38
C SER A 19 -16.29 3.36 39.94
N ALA A 20 -17.31 2.73 39.35
CA ALA A 20 -17.87 3.16 38.07
C ALA A 20 -18.21 4.65 38.11
N SER A 21 -17.74 5.39 37.11
CA SER A 21 -18.01 6.83 37.00
C SER A 21 -19.21 7.05 36.07
N PRO A 22 -20.24 7.79 36.50
CA PRO A 22 -21.41 8.07 35.66
C PRO A 22 -20.99 8.88 34.43
N LEU A 23 -21.59 8.56 33.29
CA LEU A 23 -21.36 9.28 32.05
C LEU A 23 -22.19 10.58 32.01
N ASP A 24 -21.64 11.62 31.38
CA ASP A 24 -22.32 12.90 31.22
C ASP A 24 -23.51 12.76 30.24
N GLU A 25 -24.71 12.58 30.78
CA GLU A 25 -25.95 12.43 30.03
C GLU A 25 -26.25 13.59 29.07
N SER A 26 -25.67 14.78 29.28
CA SER A 26 -25.86 15.91 28.36
C SER A 26 -25.18 15.68 27.01
N LYS A 27 -24.19 14.79 26.95
CA LYS A 27 -23.43 14.41 25.75
C LYS A 27 -23.89 13.08 25.15
N ILE A 28 -24.85 12.42 25.77
CA ILE A 28 -25.46 11.19 25.26
C ILE A 28 -26.69 11.57 24.48
N GLN A 29 -26.72 11.23 23.19
CA GLN A 29 -27.85 11.50 22.31
C GLN A 29 -28.85 10.36 22.39
N PHE A 30 -30.12 10.69 22.57
CA PHE A 30 -31.26 9.78 22.56
C PHE A 30 -32.11 9.99 21.31
N LEU A 31 -32.58 8.89 20.73
CA LEU A 31 -33.56 8.85 19.65
C LEU A 31 -34.63 7.81 19.97
N GLY A 32 -35.90 8.21 20.05
CA GLY A 32 -36.96 7.25 20.29
C GLY A 32 -38.34 7.90 20.47
N PRO A 33 -39.42 7.17 20.13
CA PRO A 33 -39.42 5.83 19.52
C PRO A 33 -39.03 5.84 18.02
N ILE A 34 -38.18 4.89 17.60
CA ILE A 34 -37.58 4.76 16.23
C ILE A 34 -38.55 4.10 15.23
N ALA A 35 -39.61 3.46 15.73
CA ALA A 35 -40.80 3.12 14.97
C ALA A 35 -41.99 3.41 15.91
N GLY A 36 -43.08 3.99 15.40
CA GLY A 36 -44.26 4.34 16.20
C GLY A 36 -44.91 3.13 16.90
N GLU A 37 -46.08 3.32 17.52
CA GLU A 37 -46.83 2.25 18.21
C GLU A 37 -47.23 1.11 17.27
N SER A 38 -46.29 0.20 17.00
CA SER A 38 -46.54 -1.09 16.37
C SER A 38 -46.97 -2.07 17.45
N THR A 39 -48.02 -2.84 17.17
CA THR A 39 -48.46 -3.94 18.03
C THR A 39 -47.45 -5.09 18.05
N ILE A 40 -46.61 -5.21 17.01
CA ILE A 40 -45.55 -6.22 16.88
C ILE A 40 -44.20 -5.54 17.11
N LYS A 41 -43.45 -6.00 18.12
CA LYS A 41 -42.13 -5.45 18.46
C LYS A 41 -41.03 -6.24 17.75
N PRO A 42 -39.91 -5.61 17.35
CA PRO A 42 -38.78 -6.30 16.71
C PRO A 42 -38.26 -7.50 17.51
N ALA A 43 -38.16 -7.38 18.84
CA ALA A 43 -37.82 -8.47 19.76
C ALA A 43 -38.71 -9.72 19.65
N ASP A 44 -39.93 -9.58 19.15
CA ASP A 44 -40.89 -10.68 19.04
C ASP A 44 -40.84 -11.36 17.66
N THR A 45 -39.89 -10.97 16.80
CA THR A 45 -39.72 -11.50 15.45
C THR A 45 -38.44 -12.32 15.30
N ALA A 46 -38.44 -13.30 14.40
CA ALA A 46 -37.23 -14.04 14.03
C ALA A 46 -36.19 -13.18 13.27
N HIS A 47 -36.56 -11.97 12.84
CA HIS A 47 -35.71 -11.06 12.06
C HIS A 47 -35.23 -9.85 12.86
N ARG A 48 -35.32 -9.90 14.20
CA ARG A 48 -34.90 -8.85 15.11
C ARG A 48 -33.54 -8.26 14.75
N ASP A 49 -32.57 -9.13 14.54
CA ASP A 49 -31.17 -8.74 14.32
C ASP A 49 -30.99 -8.01 13.00
N ALA A 50 -31.65 -8.49 11.94
CA ALA A 50 -31.68 -7.81 10.65
C ALA A 50 -32.36 -6.44 10.75
N ILE A 51 -33.45 -6.31 11.52
CA ILE A 51 -34.13 -5.01 11.73
C ILE A 51 -33.16 -4.01 12.38
N ILE A 52 -32.44 -4.44 13.41
CA ILE A 52 -31.49 -3.58 14.13
C ILE A 52 -30.29 -3.20 13.24
N GLU A 53 -29.70 -4.18 12.56
CA GLU A 53 -28.51 -3.96 11.74
C GLU A 53 -28.81 -3.09 10.50
N ASN A 54 -30.00 -3.17 9.92
CA ASN A 54 -30.41 -2.29 8.83
C ASN A 54 -30.58 -0.81 9.25
N LEU A 55 -30.77 -0.52 10.55
CA LEU A 55 -30.83 0.85 11.06
C LEU A 55 -29.44 1.46 11.24
N LEU A 56 -28.40 0.63 11.32
CA LEU A 56 -27.04 1.01 11.66
C LEU A 56 -26.49 2.15 10.78
N PRO A 57 -26.57 2.08 9.43
CA PRO A 57 -25.99 3.10 8.57
C PRO A 57 -26.63 4.48 8.75
N SER A 58 -27.91 4.53 9.15
CA SER A 58 -28.64 5.77 9.39
C SER A 58 -28.38 6.35 10.78
N LEU A 59 -28.22 5.48 11.79
CA LEU A 59 -28.08 5.91 13.18
C LEU A 59 -26.65 6.32 13.55
N GLN A 60 -25.63 5.72 12.93
CA GLN A 60 -24.21 5.98 13.22
C GLN A 60 -23.68 7.29 12.67
N GLN A 61 -24.32 7.83 11.63
CA GLN A 61 -23.95 9.12 11.04
C GLN A 61 -23.99 10.23 12.10
N ASP A 62 -23.13 11.23 11.97
CA ASP A 62 -23.11 12.39 12.86
C ASP A 62 -24.26 13.40 12.56
N ALA A 63 -25.33 12.95 11.88
CA ALA A 63 -26.51 13.74 11.57
C ALA A 63 -27.34 14.04 12.84
N LYS A 64 -27.87 15.27 12.92
CA LYS A 64 -28.76 15.72 14.02
C LYS A 64 -30.17 15.15 13.92
N GLN A 65 -30.55 14.64 12.75
CA GLN A 65 -31.86 14.06 12.49
C GLN A 65 -31.72 12.83 11.61
N VAL A 66 -32.66 11.90 11.75
CA VAL A 66 -32.75 10.67 10.98
C VAL A 66 -34.16 10.58 10.41
N THR A 67 -34.27 10.35 9.10
CA THR A 67 -35.56 10.17 8.43
C THR A 67 -35.91 8.68 8.41
N LEU A 68 -37.03 8.32 9.01
CA LEU A 68 -37.53 6.95 9.11
C LEU A 68 -38.98 6.93 8.63
N PHE A 69 -39.30 6.14 7.61
CA PHE A 69 -40.65 6.08 7.01
C PHE A 69 -41.23 7.47 6.68
N ASN A 70 -40.43 8.35 6.06
CA ASN A 70 -40.75 9.75 5.75
C ASN A 70 -41.01 10.65 6.97
N ASN A 71 -40.76 10.18 8.20
CA ASN A 71 -40.83 10.99 9.40
C ASN A 71 -39.44 11.38 9.86
N GLU A 72 -39.24 12.66 10.17
CA GLU A 72 -38.00 13.14 10.76
C GLU A 72 -38.00 12.91 12.27
N SER A 73 -37.03 12.14 12.76
CA SER A 73 -36.76 11.96 14.18
C SER A 73 -35.47 12.69 14.54
N LYS A 74 -35.49 13.51 15.60
CA LYS A 74 -34.33 14.32 16.02
C LYS A 74 -33.62 13.69 17.20
N TRP A 75 -32.29 13.66 17.13
CA TRP A 75 -31.47 13.34 18.29
C TRP A 75 -31.62 14.46 19.33
N GLN A 76 -31.79 14.07 20.59
CA GLN A 76 -31.87 15.00 21.72
C GLN A 76 -30.99 14.51 22.87
N PRO A 77 -30.36 15.40 23.66
CA PRO A 77 -29.61 15.01 24.85
C PRO A 77 -30.46 14.15 25.80
N LEU A 78 -29.88 13.08 26.34
CA LEU A 78 -30.54 12.14 27.23
C LEU A 78 -31.11 12.85 28.46
N ASN A 79 -30.38 13.83 29.01
CA ASN A 79 -30.84 14.63 30.15
C ASN A 79 -32.03 15.56 29.85
N LYS A 80 -32.49 15.68 28.60
CA LYS A 80 -33.63 16.52 28.19
C LYS A 80 -34.90 15.74 27.89
N ILE A 81 -34.89 14.41 27.94
CA ILE A 81 -36.07 13.60 27.60
C ILE A 81 -37.03 13.47 28.78
N SER A 82 -38.32 13.28 28.51
CA SER A 82 -39.25 12.83 29.54
C SER A 82 -38.82 11.45 29.99
N GLN A 83 -38.52 11.31 31.26
CA GLN A 83 -37.90 10.11 31.81
C GLN A 83 -38.75 8.86 31.55
N LEU A 84 -40.09 9.01 31.50
CA LEU A 84 -41.01 8.02 30.94
C LEU A 84 -41.01 8.09 29.40
N THR A 85 -40.54 7.02 28.75
CA THR A 85 -40.49 6.89 27.29
C THR A 85 -41.52 5.89 26.76
N ILE A 86 -42.00 6.09 25.54
CA ILE A 86 -42.91 5.14 24.88
C ILE A 86 -42.16 3.83 24.60
N PRO A 87 -42.72 2.66 24.99
CA PRO A 87 -42.10 1.37 24.71
C PRO A 87 -41.94 1.16 23.20
N GLY A 88 -40.72 0.86 22.75
CA GLY A 88 -40.40 0.66 21.33
C GLY A 88 -38.90 0.47 21.12
N LEU A 89 -38.47 0.53 19.86
CA LEU A 89 -37.05 0.71 19.54
C LEU A 89 -36.61 2.11 19.93
N GLN A 90 -35.51 2.20 20.64
CA GLN A 90 -34.88 3.44 21.07
C GLN A 90 -33.38 3.31 20.84
N ALA A 91 -32.68 4.42 20.61
CA ALA A 91 -31.24 4.41 20.45
C ALA A 91 -30.56 5.44 21.35
N LEU A 92 -29.42 5.05 21.91
CA LEU A 92 -28.44 5.96 22.47
C LEU A 92 -27.22 6.02 21.58
N LYS A 93 -26.67 7.20 21.38
CA LYS A 93 -25.42 7.42 20.67
C LYS A 93 -24.57 8.41 21.43
N PHE A 94 -23.30 8.08 21.62
CA PHE A 94 -22.33 9.03 22.14
C PHE A 94 -20.95 8.75 21.57
N ASN A 95 -20.18 9.81 21.39
CA ASN A 95 -18.79 9.72 20.99
C ASN A 95 -17.90 9.92 22.23
N PHE A 96 -16.77 9.23 22.26
CA PHE A 96 -15.78 9.39 23.31
C PHE A 96 -14.37 9.31 22.74
N THR A 97 -13.43 9.93 23.44
CA THR A 97 -12.01 9.92 23.12
C THR A 97 -11.22 9.22 24.22
N THR A 98 -10.15 8.56 23.83
CA THR A 98 -9.14 7.96 24.71
C THR A 98 -7.77 8.53 24.37
N GLU A 99 -7.00 8.88 25.40
CA GLU A 99 -5.65 9.43 25.21
C GLU A 99 -4.55 8.36 25.08
N ARG A 100 -4.88 7.12 25.48
CA ARG A 100 -4.04 5.93 25.52
C ARG A 100 -4.91 4.69 25.28
N PHE A 101 -4.32 3.50 25.26
CA PHE A 101 -5.09 2.26 25.34
C PHE A 101 -5.86 2.19 26.67
N VAL A 102 -7.15 1.87 26.59
CA VAL A 102 -8.09 1.81 27.71
C VAL A 102 -8.74 0.42 27.70
N SER A 103 -8.78 -0.20 28.88
CA SER A 103 -9.55 -1.43 29.12
C SER A 103 -10.53 -1.21 30.27
N GLY A 104 -11.78 -1.65 30.09
CA GLY A 104 -12.81 -1.47 31.11
C GLY A 104 -14.20 -1.88 30.62
N LYS A 105 -15.18 -1.67 31.48
CA LYS A 105 -16.57 -2.06 31.24
C LYS A 105 -17.48 -0.84 31.13
N LEU A 106 -18.21 -0.77 30.03
CA LEU A 106 -19.39 0.08 29.93
C LEU A 106 -20.57 -0.65 30.57
N LYS A 107 -21.15 -0.04 31.60
CA LYS A 107 -22.36 -0.53 32.27
C LYS A 107 -23.60 0.13 31.68
N LEU A 108 -24.61 -0.69 31.46
CA LEU A 108 -25.94 -0.37 30.95
C LEU A 108 -26.97 -1.11 31.82
N GLU A 109 -26.85 -0.98 33.15
CA GLU A 109 -27.77 -1.65 34.06
C GLU A 109 -29.17 -1.04 33.92
N GLY A 110 -30.23 -1.86 33.95
CA GLY A 110 -31.60 -1.40 33.69
C GLY A 110 -32.06 -1.57 32.23
N VAL A 111 -31.18 -1.97 31.32
CA VAL A 111 -31.52 -2.37 29.94
C VAL A 111 -31.51 -3.89 29.82
N GLU A 112 -32.66 -4.50 29.52
CA GLU A 112 -32.77 -5.96 29.39
C GLU A 112 -32.50 -6.47 27.97
N LYS A 113 -32.93 -5.70 26.95
CA LYS A 113 -32.83 -6.08 25.53
C LYS A 113 -32.18 -4.94 24.75
N ALA A 114 -30.92 -5.09 24.39
CA ALA A 114 -30.24 -4.17 23.48
C ALA A 114 -29.22 -4.88 22.59
N LYS A 115 -28.81 -4.21 21.52
CA LYS A 115 -27.55 -4.46 20.83
C LYS A 115 -26.67 -3.24 21.00
N VAL A 116 -25.40 -3.47 21.31
CA VAL A 116 -24.40 -2.41 21.45
C VAL A 116 -23.41 -2.54 20.30
N PHE A 117 -23.03 -1.41 19.73
CA PHE A 117 -22.08 -1.31 18.64
C PHE A 117 -20.96 -0.35 19.04
N LEU A 118 -19.72 -0.76 18.81
CA LEU A 118 -18.52 0.05 18.95
C LEU A 118 -17.97 0.34 17.54
N ASN A 119 -17.98 1.60 17.14
CA ASN A 119 -17.41 2.04 15.85
C ASN A 119 -17.99 1.34 14.60
N GLY A 120 -19.26 0.91 14.61
CA GLY A 120 -19.76 0.04 13.53
C GLY A 120 -20.08 -1.35 14.02
N GLU A 121 -19.20 -1.90 14.86
CA GLU A 121 -19.12 -3.34 15.06
C GLU A 121 -19.94 -3.78 16.27
N PRO A 122 -20.75 -4.85 16.14
CA PRO A 122 -21.49 -5.39 17.27
C PRO A 122 -20.53 -5.91 18.34
N VAL A 123 -20.77 -5.53 19.59
CA VAL A 123 -20.02 -6.01 20.75
C VAL A 123 -20.89 -6.92 21.61
N SER A 124 -20.26 -7.89 22.27
CA SER A 124 -20.95 -8.84 23.12
C SER A 124 -21.29 -8.22 24.49
N GLY A 125 -22.45 -8.59 25.02
CA GLY A 125 -22.95 -8.08 26.30
C GLY A 125 -24.08 -7.07 26.14
N VAL A 126 -24.92 -6.96 27.18
CA VAL A 126 -26.05 -6.01 27.23
C VAL A 126 -25.91 -5.11 28.46
N LYS A 127 -25.82 -5.70 29.66
CA LYS A 127 -25.69 -4.97 30.92
C LYS A 127 -24.27 -4.48 31.20
N GLU A 128 -23.28 -5.26 30.78
CA GLU A 128 -21.86 -4.93 30.84
C GLU A 128 -21.26 -5.26 29.48
N VAL A 129 -20.52 -4.31 28.92
CA VAL A 129 -19.82 -4.44 27.65
C VAL A 129 -18.35 -4.15 27.89
N GLN A 130 -17.48 -5.12 27.60
CA GLN A 130 -16.03 -4.91 27.66
C GLN A 130 -15.61 -3.98 26.51
N LEU A 131 -14.82 -2.97 26.84
CA LEU A 131 -14.23 -2.01 25.90
C LEU A 131 -12.71 -2.09 26.02
N ASP A 132 -12.07 -2.64 24.98
CA ASP A 132 -10.62 -2.62 24.80
C ASP A 132 -10.30 -1.75 23.59
N VAL A 133 -9.97 -0.49 23.85
CA VAL A 133 -9.89 0.54 22.80
C VAL A 133 -8.55 1.25 22.85
N VAL A 134 -7.95 1.42 21.67
CA VAL A 134 -6.68 2.15 21.49
C VAL A 134 -6.91 3.65 21.60
N LYS A 135 -5.84 4.45 21.73
CA LYS A 135 -5.93 5.93 21.65
C LYS A 135 -6.71 6.36 20.40
N GLY A 136 -7.73 7.21 20.54
CA GLY A 136 -8.44 7.79 19.39
C GLY A 136 -9.88 8.18 19.71
N ASP A 137 -10.65 8.44 18.66
CA ASP A 137 -12.07 8.76 18.75
C ASP A 137 -12.90 7.50 18.46
N HIS A 138 -13.92 7.29 19.28
CA HIS A 138 -14.78 6.13 19.27
C HIS A 138 -16.25 6.54 19.40
N GLN A 139 -17.15 5.68 18.92
CA GLN A 139 -18.59 5.84 19.02
C GLN A 139 -19.20 4.58 19.62
N ILE A 140 -20.07 4.78 20.62
CA ILE A 140 -21.02 3.76 21.05
C ILE A 140 -22.38 4.08 20.46
N LEU A 141 -23.01 3.07 19.88
CA LEU A 141 -24.44 3.07 19.56
C LEU A 141 -25.11 1.92 20.31
N VAL A 142 -26.11 2.24 21.13
CA VAL A 142 -26.96 1.24 21.78
C VAL A 142 -28.32 1.31 21.11
N ILE A 143 -28.81 0.19 20.58
CA ILE A 143 -30.18 0.06 20.11
C ILE A 143 -30.92 -0.80 21.15
N ALA A 144 -31.72 -0.14 21.97
CA ALA A 144 -32.44 -0.72 23.09
C ALA A 144 -33.92 -0.91 22.77
N GLU A 145 -34.52 -1.90 23.43
CA GLU A 145 -35.92 -2.21 23.32
C GLU A 145 -36.56 -2.24 24.69
N GLN A 146 -37.79 -1.73 24.78
CA GLN A 146 -38.64 -1.84 25.97
C GLN A 146 -38.08 -1.14 27.21
N VAL A 147 -37.31 -0.07 27.04
CA VAL A 147 -36.91 0.83 28.14
C VAL A 147 -38.05 1.81 28.40
N ASN A 148 -38.68 1.68 29.57
CA ASN A 148 -39.82 2.50 29.96
C ASN A 148 -39.39 3.75 30.74
N ASP A 149 -38.24 3.69 31.40
CA ASP A 149 -37.73 4.77 32.27
C ASP A 149 -36.20 4.84 32.21
N TRP A 150 -35.66 5.82 31.49
CA TRP A 150 -34.20 5.98 31.35
C TRP A 150 -33.51 6.48 32.62
N ASN A 151 -34.22 7.01 33.62
CA ASN A 151 -33.60 7.33 34.91
C ASN A 151 -33.13 6.11 35.69
N LYS A 152 -33.73 4.96 35.39
CA LYS A 152 -33.41 3.70 36.07
C LYS A 152 -32.28 2.96 35.37
N VAL A 153 -31.76 3.54 34.28
CA VAL A 153 -30.63 2.99 33.55
C VAL A 153 -29.35 3.60 34.13
N ASP A 154 -28.50 2.77 34.70
CA ASP A 154 -27.13 3.20 35.04
C ASP A 154 -26.26 3.10 33.79
N LEU A 155 -25.79 4.26 33.34
CA LEU A 155 -24.87 4.40 32.22
C LEU A 155 -23.54 4.94 32.74
N SER A 156 -22.63 4.03 33.05
CA SER A 156 -21.36 4.32 33.70
C SER A 156 -20.21 3.55 33.05
N PHE A 157 -18.99 4.04 33.22
CA PHE A 157 -17.78 3.34 32.79
C PHE A 157 -16.91 3.00 34.00
N GLU A 158 -16.46 1.75 34.06
CA GLU A 158 -15.55 1.24 35.08
C GLU A 158 -14.27 0.75 34.41
N GLY A 159 -13.19 1.51 34.55
CA GLY A 159 -11.87 1.14 34.07
C GLY A 159 -11.24 0.00 34.89
N GLU A 160 -10.42 -0.84 34.26
CA GLU A 160 -9.68 -1.90 34.97
C GLU A 160 -8.59 -1.32 35.89
N ALA A 161 -8.04 -0.16 35.53
CA ALA A 161 -7.09 0.62 36.31
C ALA A 161 -7.43 2.12 36.32
N ALA A 162 -6.82 2.88 37.23
CA ALA A 162 -7.13 4.30 37.41
C ALA A 162 -6.84 5.20 36.19
N HIS A 163 -6.02 4.72 35.25
CA HIS A 163 -5.71 5.43 34.00
C HIS A 163 -6.67 5.06 32.85
N ASP A 164 -7.52 4.05 33.04
CA ASP A 164 -8.54 3.65 32.08
C ASP A 164 -9.71 4.63 32.18
N VAL A 165 -9.65 5.68 31.36
CA VAL A 165 -10.62 6.77 31.37
C VAL A 165 -11.07 7.05 29.94
N ILE A 166 -12.37 7.13 29.76
CA ILE A 166 -13.00 7.62 28.53
C ILE A 166 -13.51 9.05 28.74
N THR A 167 -13.38 9.90 27.73
CA THR A 167 -13.90 11.27 27.77
C THR A 167 -14.96 11.47 26.72
N LEU A 168 -16.22 11.71 27.11
CA LEU A 168 -17.29 12.00 26.17
C LEU A 168 -17.03 13.31 25.42
N THR A 169 -17.20 13.26 24.10
CA THR A 169 -16.93 14.36 23.17
C THR A 169 -18.08 14.60 22.20
N GLU A 170 -18.27 15.85 21.82
CA GLU A 170 -19.22 16.27 20.78
C GLU A 170 -18.48 16.76 19.51
N LYS A 171 -17.18 16.48 19.45
CA LYS A 171 -16.31 16.81 18.31
C LYS A 171 -16.89 16.17 17.04
N GLN A 172 -16.97 16.98 15.98
CA GLN A 172 -17.53 16.56 14.69
C GLN A 172 -16.48 15.89 13.80
N THR A 173 -15.22 16.24 13.99
CA THR A 173 -14.08 15.59 13.34
C THR A 173 -13.65 14.35 14.10
N LYS A 174 -13.05 13.38 13.40
CA LYS A 174 -12.59 12.10 13.96
C LYS A 174 -11.16 11.84 13.54
N ALA A 175 -10.33 11.43 14.49
CA ALA A 175 -9.00 10.91 14.22
C ALA A 175 -9.07 9.73 13.25
N LEU A 176 -8.09 9.64 12.33
CA LEU A 176 -8.01 8.53 11.38
C LEU A 176 -7.93 7.18 12.09
N SER A 177 -8.72 6.22 11.61
CA SER A 177 -8.68 4.85 12.09
C SER A 177 -7.98 3.91 11.10
N ALA A 178 -7.44 2.80 11.62
CA ALA A 178 -6.87 1.73 10.79
C ALA A 178 -7.90 1.19 9.79
N LYS A 179 -9.14 0.94 10.26
CA LYS A 179 -10.25 0.47 9.43
C LYS A 179 -10.51 1.40 8.26
N GLN A 180 -10.68 2.70 8.54
CA GLN A 180 -10.93 3.72 7.51
C GLN A 180 -9.82 3.76 6.44
N LEU A 181 -8.54 3.65 6.82
CA LEU A 181 -7.42 3.70 5.88
C LEU A 181 -7.26 2.44 5.00
N PHE A 182 -7.77 1.29 5.43
CA PHE A 182 -7.67 0.03 4.70
C PHE A 182 -8.94 -0.30 3.92
N ASP A 183 -10.09 -0.09 4.53
CA ASP A 183 -11.40 -0.48 4.01
C ASP A 183 -11.97 0.53 3.01
N ALA A 184 -11.55 1.81 3.09
CA ALA A 184 -12.10 2.85 2.24
C ALA A 184 -12.03 2.48 0.75
N PRO A 185 -13.05 2.83 -0.05
CA PRO A 185 -13.05 2.64 -1.48
C PRO A 185 -11.83 3.27 -2.15
N THR A 186 -11.24 2.51 -3.08
CA THR A 186 -10.11 2.90 -3.91
C THR A 186 -10.31 2.45 -5.36
N VAL A 187 -10.06 3.32 -6.33
CA VAL A 187 -9.97 2.94 -7.75
C VAL A 187 -8.68 2.13 -7.98
N SER A 188 -8.86 0.84 -8.23
CA SER A 188 -7.80 -0.16 -8.34
C SER A 188 -7.36 -0.45 -9.79
N ALA A 189 -8.24 -0.24 -10.77
CA ALA A 189 -7.94 -0.36 -12.20
C ALA A 189 -8.74 0.67 -13.00
N ILE A 190 -8.16 1.13 -14.11
CA ILE A 190 -8.78 2.06 -15.05
C ILE A 190 -8.40 1.69 -16.49
N SER A 191 -9.24 2.05 -17.46
CA SER A 191 -8.91 1.95 -18.89
C SER A 191 -9.71 2.99 -19.67
N LEU A 192 -9.04 3.84 -20.45
CA LEU A 192 -9.64 4.91 -21.24
C LEU A 192 -9.75 4.48 -22.71
N ALA A 193 -10.89 4.74 -23.34
CA ALA A 193 -11.11 4.42 -24.75
C ALA A 193 -10.25 5.28 -25.68
N PRO A 194 -9.87 4.77 -26.87
CA PRO A 194 -9.09 5.51 -27.86
C PRO A 194 -9.65 6.88 -28.24
N ASN A 195 -10.98 7.04 -28.24
CA ASN A 195 -11.67 8.31 -28.53
C ASN A 195 -11.87 9.22 -27.31
N GLY A 196 -11.45 8.82 -26.10
CA GLY A 196 -11.62 9.63 -24.88
C GLY A 196 -13.04 9.68 -24.29
N GLU A 197 -14.07 9.26 -25.04
CA GLU A 197 -15.49 9.41 -24.64
C GLU A 197 -15.95 8.39 -23.58
N TYR A 198 -15.21 7.30 -23.40
CA TYR A 198 -15.58 6.19 -22.50
C TYR A 198 -14.42 5.74 -21.63
N TYR A 199 -14.71 5.33 -20.40
CA TYR A 199 -13.72 4.68 -19.55
C TYR A 199 -14.29 3.56 -18.70
N ILE A 200 -13.42 2.60 -18.35
CA ILE A 200 -13.65 1.58 -17.33
C ILE A 200 -12.99 2.04 -16.04
N SER A 201 -13.69 1.85 -14.92
CA SER A 201 -13.13 2.03 -13.58
C SER A 201 -13.53 0.86 -12.69
N THR A 202 -12.56 0.32 -11.93
CA THR A 202 -12.78 -0.69 -10.90
C THR A 202 -12.52 -0.11 -9.52
N VAL A 203 -13.58 0.06 -8.73
CA VAL A 203 -13.49 0.44 -7.31
C VAL A 203 -13.32 -0.82 -6.46
N ARG A 204 -12.39 -0.78 -5.51
CA ARG A 204 -12.08 -1.84 -4.55
C ARG A 204 -12.19 -1.33 -3.13
N HIS A 205 -12.89 -2.07 -2.26
CA HIS A 205 -12.99 -1.80 -0.83
C HIS A 205 -13.05 -3.10 -0.03
N TYR A 206 -13.08 -2.99 1.29
CA TYR A 206 -13.22 -4.13 2.21
C TYR A 206 -14.27 -3.81 3.29
N ASP A 207 -14.86 -4.84 3.86
CA ASP A 207 -15.71 -4.76 5.03
C ASP A 207 -15.53 -5.99 5.93
N ASP A 208 -16.26 -6.02 7.04
CA ASP A 208 -16.19 -7.10 8.01
C ASP A 208 -16.92 -8.36 7.53
N GLU A 209 -17.91 -8.24 6.63
CA GLU A 209 -18.67 -9.37 6.07
C GLU A 209 -17.78 -10.23 5.14
N LYS A 210 -16.99 -9.59 4.27
CA LYS A 210 -16.09 -10.26 3.33
C LYS A 210 -14.70 -10.52 3.92
N GLY A 211 -14.36 -9.88 5.04
CA GLY A 211 -13.11 -10.05 5.76
C GLY A 211 -11.89 -9.83 4.87
N ASN A 212 -11.16 -10.90 4.56
CA ASN A 212 -9.95 -10.84 3.74
C ASN A 212 -10.21 -10.78 2.23
N SER A 213 -11.48 -10.90 1.80
CA SER A 213 -11.85 -10.82 0.39
C SER A 213 -12.23 -9.40 0.03
N ALA A 214 -11.60 -8.84 -1.01
CA ALA A 214 -11.95 -7.51 -1.49
C ALA A 214 -13.32 -7.53 -2.20
N ILE A 215 -14.08 -6.47 -2.00
CA ILE A 215 -15.26 -6.17 -2.82
C ILE A 215 -14.78 -5.31 -3.98
N THR A 216 -15.11 -5.73 -5.20
CA THR A 216 -14.74 -5.01 -6.43
C THR A 216 -15.97 -4.72 -7.26
N GLU A 217 -16.13 -3.45 -7.62
CA GLU A 217 -17.19 -2.94 -8.49
C GLU A 217 -16.54 -2.42 -9.76
N THR A 218 -16.96 -2.90 -10.92
CA THR A 218 -16.37 -2.51 -12.21
C THR A 218 -17.47 -2.04 -13.14
N ALA A 219 -17.29 -0.84 -13.69
CA ALA A 219 -18.28 -0.26 -14.60
C ALA A 219 -17.63 0.53 -15.74
N LEU A 220 -18.41 0.65 -16.82
CA LEU A 220 -18.21 1.53 -17.96
C LEU A 220 -18.92 2.84 -17.72
N TYR A 221 -18.23 3.94 -17.99
CA TYR A 221 -18.70 5.31 -17.85
C TYR A 221 -18.52 6.08 -19.15
N ASN A 222 -19.30 7.14 -19.35
CA ASN A 222 -19.00 8.20 -20.33
C ASN A 222 -18.02 9.25 -19.74
N GLU A 223 -17.63 10.23 -20.54
CA GLU A 223 -16.77 11.35 -20.13
C GLU A 223 -17.33 12.20 -18.98
N ASP A 224 -18.66 12.29 -18.84
CA ASP A 224 -19.34 13.02 -17.76
C ASP A 224 -19.35 12.25 -16.43
N GLY A 225 -18.93 10.99 -16.42
CA GLY A 225 -18.93 10.11 -15.25
C GLY A 225 -20.27 9.38 -14.99
N ASP A 226 -21.18 9.38 -15.95
CA ASP A 226 -22.41 8.59 -15.91
C ASP A 226 -22.11 7.12 -16.18
N MET A 227 -22.60 6.23 -15.33
CA MET A 227 -22.46 4.79 -15.52
C MET A 227 -23.36 4.30 -16.67
N LEU A 228 -22.74 3.70 -17.70
CA LEU A 228 -23.42 3.13 -18.86
C LEU A 228 -23.65 1.62 -18.74
N TYR A 229 -22.72 0.89 -18.13
CA TYR A 229 -22.77 -0.57 -18.01
C TYR A 229 -22.02 -1.06 -16.76
N SER A 230 -22.64 -1.92 -15.96
CA SER A 230 -22.00 -2.57 -14.81
C SER A 230 -21.53 -3.99 -15.17
N PHE A 231 -20.31 -4.33 -14.74
CA PHE A 231 -19.72 -5.66 -14.79
C PHE A 231 -19.73 -6.34 -13.41
N ASP A 232 -20.54 -5.86 -12.48
CA ASP A 232 -20.53 -6.36 -11.11
C ASP A 232 -21.01 -7.81 -11.02
N GLY A 233 -20.37 -8.58 -10.15
CA GLY A 233 -20.58 -10.03 -10.05
C GLY A 233 -20.09 -10.82 -11.27
N MET A 234 -19.43 -10.18 -12.25
CA MET A 234 -18.92 -10.86 -13.44
C MET A 234 -17.46 -11.28 -13.35
N SER A 235 -16.68 -10.74 -12.40
CA SER A 235 -15.22 -10.97 -12.30
C SER A 235 -14.49 -10.74 -13.63
N ALA A 236 -14.90 -9.71 -14.38
CA ALA A 236 -14.31 -9.37 -15.67
C ALA A 236 -12.94 -8.71 -15.48
N THR A 237 -11.98 -9.08 -16.34
CA THR A 237 -10.59 -8.60 -16.29
C THR A 237 -10.03 -8.37 -17.69
N SER A 238 -8.84 -7.78 -17.80
CA SER A 238 -8.13 -7.57 -19.09
C SER A 238 -9.00 -6.83 -20.13
N PHE A 239 -9.49 -5.65 -19.75
CA PHE A 239 -10.30 -4.82 -20.63
C PHE A 239 -9.43 -4.16 -21.69
N ALA A 240 -9.82 -4.27 -22.96
CA ALA A 240 -9.16 -3.59 -24.06
C ALA A 240 -10.16 -3.10 -25.11
N TRP A 241 -9.86 -1.97 -25.71
CA TRP A 241 -10.73 -1.27 -26.66
C TRP A 241 -10.33 -1.60 -28.09
N ARG A 242 -11.31 -1.63 -28.98
CA ARG A 242 -11.03 -1.54 -30.41
C ARG A 242 -10.67 -0.10 -30.75
N ASP A 243 -9.78 0.11 -31.73
CA ASP A 243 -9.31 1.45 -32.14
C ASP A 243 -10.42 2.46 -32.43
N ASP A 244 -11.53 2.00 -33.03
CA ASP A 244 -12.69 2.84 -33.32
C ASP A 244 -13.61 3.09 -32.11
N SER A 245 -13.22 2.63 -30.93
CA SER A 245 -13.93 2.74 -29.64
C SER A 245 -15.35 2.18 -29.63
N SER A 246 -15.78 1.43 -30.66
CA SER A 246 -17.15 0.91 -30.72
C SER A 246 -17.34 -0.45 -30.03
N LYS A 247 -16.23 -1.10 -29.68
CA LYS A 247 -16.21 -2.43 -29.05
C LYS A 247 -15.18 -2.48 -27.94
N LEU A 248 -15.52 -3.24 -26.90
CA LEU A 248 -14.67 -3.53 -25.75
C LEU A 248 -14.54 -5.04 -25.60
N THR A 249 -13.33 -5.56 -25.45
CA THR A 249 -13.08 -6.96 -25.11
C THR A 249 -12.66 -7.10 -23.64
N TYR A 250 -12.95 -8.26 -23.05
CA TYR A 250 -12.53 -8.63 -21.71
C TYR A 250 -12.56 -10.15 -21.52
N LEU A 251 -11.82 -10.60 -20.50
CA LEU A 251 -11.84 -11.97 -20.03
C LEU A 251 -12.78 -12.13 -18.85
N LYS A 252 -13.55 -13.23 -18.86
CA LYS A 252 -14.41 -13.67 -17.75
C LYS A 252 -14.49 -15.19 -17.75
N ASP A 253 -14.32 -15.83 -16.60
CA ASP A 253 -14.50 -17.28 -16.42
C ASP A 253 -13.77 -18.11 -17.51
N ASN A 254 -12.52 -17.75 -17.81
CA ASN A 254 -11.69 -18.38 -18.86
C ASN A 254 -12.32 -18.31 -20.27
N LYS A 255 -13.07 -17.26 -20.56
CA LYS A 255 -13.69 -16.96 -21.86
C LYS A 255 -13.39 -15.52 -22.24
N ALA A 256 -13.33 -15.28 -23.54
CA ALA A 256 -13.25 -13.93 -24.08
C ALA A 256 -14.63 -13.48 -24.55
N TYR A 257 -14.97 -12.24 -24.22
CA TYR A 257 -16.20 -11.59 -24.61
C TYR A 257 -15.89 -10.29 -25.37
N ILE A 258 -16.83 -9.90 -26.23
CA ILE A 258 -16.88 -8.58 -26.86
C ILE A 258 -18.21 -7.93 -26.49
N LEU A 259 -18.15 -6.71 -25.98
CA LEU A 259 -19.28 -5.82 -25.76
C LEU A 259 -19.35 -4.80 -26.89
N ASP A 260 -20.48 -4.75 -27.59
CA ASP A 260 -20.79 -3.69 -28.55
C ASP A 260 -21.32 -2.46 -27.79
N LEU A 261 -20.66 -1.31 -27.88
CA LEU A 261 -21.00 -0.14 -27.04
C LEU A 261 -22.27 0.59 -27.50
N LYS A 262 -22.73 0.36 -28.73
CA LYS A 262 -23.97 0.95 -29.23
C LYS A 262 -25.21 0.22 -28.73
N THR A 263 -25.12 -1.10 -28.64
CA THR A 263 -26.26 -1.98 -28.31
C THR A 263 -26.15 -2.60 -26.92
N PHE A 264 -24.99 -2.48 -26.27
CA PHE A 264 -24.58 -3.21 -25.06
C PHE A 264 -24.75 -4.73 -25.18
N LYS A 265 -24.78 -5.25 -26.41
CA LYS A 265 -24.87 -6.68 -26.67
C LYS A 265 -23.50 -7.31 -26.43
N ARG A 266 -23.47 -8.27 -25.51
CA ARG A 266 -22.31 -9.12 -25.25
C ARG A 266 -22.30 -10.35 -26.16
N THR A 267 -21.16 -10.63 -26.77
CA THR A 267 -20.91 -11.83 -27.58
C THR A 267 -19.72 -12.59 -27.03
N GLN A 268 -19.86 -13.89 -26.80
CA GLN A 268 -18.72 -14.76 -26.47
C GLN A 268 -17.97 -15.09 -27.76
N VAL A 269 -16.65 -14.86 -27.78
CA VAL A 269 -15.81 -15.09 -28.97
C VAL A 269 -14.84 -16.25 -28.80
N ALA A 270 -14.47 -16.59 -27.56
CA ALA A 270 -13.67 -17.77 -27.26
C ALA A 270 -13.99 -18.34 -25.86
N THR A 271 -13.60 -19.59 -25.64
CA THR A 271 -13.79 -20.33 -24.39
C THR A 271 -12.59 -21.21 -24.09
N LYS A 272 -12.49 -21.74 -22.86
CA LYS A 272 -11.39 -22.59 -22.36
C LYS A 272 -10.02 -21.90 -22.35
N LEU A 273 -9.99 -20.58 -22.18
CA LEU A 273 -8.80 -19.75 -22.09
C LEU A 273 -8.22 -19.69 -20.67
N ASN A 274 -8.07 -20.85 -20.02
CA ASN A 274 -7.53 -20.91 -18.66
C ASN A 274 -6.08 -20.40 -18.65
N GLY A 275 -5.79 -19.34 -17.90
CA GLY A 275 -4.46 -18.72 -17.86
C GLY A 275 -4.19 -17.68 -18.97
N ALA A 276 -5.17 -17.34 -19.81
CA ALA A 276 -5.07 -16.20 -20.71
C ALA A 276 -5.13 -14.88 -19.94
N ASN A 277 -4.36 -13.89 -20.40
CA ASN A 277 -4.30 -12.54 -19.85
C ASN A 277 -3.85 -11.56 -20.94
N SER A 278 -3.90 -10.26 -20.63
CA SER A 278 -3.40 -9.20 -21.55
C SER A 278 -4.03 -9.30 -22.94
N ILE A 279 -5.36 -9.45 -22.99
CA ILE A 279 -6.10 -9.55 -24.26
C ILE A 279 -6.31 -8.16 -24.85
N GLU A 280 -5.95 -7.98 -26.10
CA GLU A 280 -6.01 -6.72 -26.83
C GLU A 280 -6.52 -6.95 -28.26
N PHE A 281 -7.07 -5.92 -28.91
CA PHE A 281 -7.38 -5.99 -30.32
C PHE A 281 -6.09 -5.85 -31.12
N PHE A 282 -5.73 -6.88 -31.88
CA PHE A 282 -4.65 -6.76 -32.86
C PHE A 282 -5.14 -5.95 -34.06
N ASP A 283 -6.35 -6.27 -34.55
CA ASP A 283 -7.03 -5.51 -35.60
C ASP A 283 -8.55 -5.57 -35.38
N ASN A 284 -9.34 -5.20 -36.40
CA ASN A 284 -10.81 -5.18 -36.32
C ASN A 284 -11.48 -6.54 -36.12
N ASP A 285 -10.82 -7.62 -36.52
CA ASP A 285 -11.31 -9.00 -36.58
C ASP A 285 -10.44 -9.98 -35.78
N THR A 286 -9.32 -9.53 -35.20
CA THR A 286 -8.35 -10.39 -34.49
C THR A 286 -8.03 -9.86 -33.09
N LEU A 287 -7.98 -10.73 -32.08
CA LEU A 287 -7.45 -10.44 -30.76
C LEU A 287 -6.04 -11.03 -30.59
N ILE A 288 -5.15 -10.33 -29.89
CA ILE A 288 -3.84 -10.82 -29.44
C ILE A 288 -3.85 -10.96 -27.92
N PHE A 289 -3.24 -12.02 -27.38
CA PHE A 289 -3.16 -12.21 -25.93
C PHE A 289 -2.00 -13.11 -25.52
N ALA A 290 -1.58 -13.00 -24.26
CA ALA A 290 -0.66 -13.94 -23.64
C ALA A 290 -1.43 -15.08 -22.99
N TRP A 291 -1.00 -16.32 -23.24
CA TRP A 291 -1.61 -17.51 -22.67
C TRP A 291 -0.60 -18.34 -21.92
N THR A 292 -0.87 -18.48 -20.62
CA THR A 292 0.04 -19.11 -19.67
C THR A 292 -0.42 -20.52 -19.33
N ASN A 293 0.50 -21.48 -19.40
CA ASN A 293 0.33 -22.83 -18.91
C ASN A 293 1.22 -23.05 -17.69
N SER A 294 0.64 -23.57 -16.59
CA SER A 294 1.44 -24.00 -15.46
C SER A 294 2.34 -25.14 -15.92
N GLY A 295 3.65 -25.00 -15.71
CA GLY A 295 4.62 -26.05 -16.04
C GLY A 295 4.28 -27.38 -15.36
N LYS A 296 4.98 -28.47 -15.73
CA LYS A 296 4.79 -29.77 -15.06
C LYS A 296 4.87 -29.62 -13.54
N GLU A 297 3.89 -30.18 -12.83
CA GLU A 297 3.92 -30.25 -11.36
C GLU A 297 5.22 -30.92 -10.90
N GLU A 298 5.86 -30.34 -9.89
CA GLU A 298 7.01 -30.95 -9.24
C GLU A 298 6.61 -32.32 -8.64
N GLY A 299 7.56 -33.26 -8.60
CA GLY A 299 7.32 -34.56 -7.98
C GLY A 299 6.96 -34.40 -6.51
N LYS A 300 5.93 -35.11 -6.03
CA LYS A 300 5.40 -34.98 -4.65
C LYS A 300 6.41 -35.21 -3.52
N LEU A 301 7.56 -35.82 -3.82
CA LEU A 301 8.56 -36.23 -2.82
C LEU A 301 9.77 -35.29 -2.77
N THR A 302 10.16 -34.68 -3.89
CA THR A 302 11.46 -33.99 -4.02
C THR A 302 11.38 -32.84 -5.01
N LYS A 303 12.03 -31.73 -4.67
CA LYS A 303 12.28 -30.61 -5.59
C LYS A 303 13.70 -30.70 -6.16
N HIS A 304 13.84 -30.71 -7.48
CA HIS A 304 15.13 -30.74 -8.18
C HIS A 304 15.40 -29.38 -8.82
N TYR A 305 16.39 -28.66 -8.30
CA TYR A 305 16.82 -27.36 -8.84
C TYR A 305 17.76 -27.56 -10.03
N GLN A 306 17.41 -26.99 -11.18
CA GLN A 306 18.23 -26.92 -12.38
C GLN A 306 18.86 -25.53 -12.55
N GLY A 307 18.26 -24.49 -11.96
CA GLY A 307 18.79 -23.13 -11.92
C GLY A 307 18.36 -22.36 -10.67
N LEU A 308 18.87 -21.14 -10.51
CA LEU A 308 18.58 -20.28 -9.36
C LEU A 308 17.11 -19.84 -9.30
N GLU A 309 16.48 -19.64 -10.44
CA GLU A 309 15.08 -19.28 -10.61
C GLU A 309 14.11 -20.37 -10.15
N ASP A 310 14.50 -21.65 -10.12
CA ASP A 310 13.64 -22.74 -9.64
C ASP A 310 13.20 -22.56 -8.17
N ARG A 311 13.75 -21.56 -7.47
CA ARG A 311 13.25 -21.08 -6.18
C ARG A 311 11.84 -20.49 -6.30
N TRP A 312 11.55 -19.79 -7.38
CA TRP A 312 10.25 -19.19 -7.66
C TRP A 312 9.23 -20.28 -8.01
N SER A 313 8.05 -20.21 -7.40
CA SER A 313 6.97 -21.17 -7.65
C SER A 313 6.50 -21.18 -9.12
N TYR A 314 6.75 -20.10 -9.85
CA TYR A 314 6.36 -19.91 -11.24
C TYR A 314 7.53 -20.01 -12.22
N ALA A 315 8.73 -20.41 -11.79
CA ALA A 315 9.94 -20.42 -12.63
C ALA A 315 9.78 -21.16 -13.97
N ARG A 316 8.97 -22.23 -13.96
CA ARG A 316 8.72 -23.10 -15.11
C ARG A 316 7.37 -22.86 -15.77
N THR A 317 6.66 -21.83 -15.33
CA THR A 317 5.42 -21.39 -15.97
C THR A 317 5.75 -20.84 -17.35
N GLN A 318 5.07 -21.36 -18.36
CA GLN A 318 5.31 -21.02 -19.75
C GLN A 318 4.22 -20.11 -20.26
N SER A 319 4.58 -18.93 -20.76
CA SER A 319 3.66 -18.00 -21.40
C SER A 319 4.00 -17.85 -22.88
N GLN A 320 3.00 -17.97 -23.76
CA GLN A 320 3.16 -17.77 -25.20
C GLN A 320 2.08 -16.80 -25.70
N ILE A 321 2.40 -16.10 -26.78
CA ILE A 321 1.53 -15.14 -27.47
C ILE A 321 0.68 -15.87 -28.51
N PHE A 322 -0.62 -15.54 -28.56
CA PHE A 322 -1.59 -16.10 -29.48
C PHE A 322 -2.40 -15.00 -30.18
N LEU A 323 -2.86 -15.31 -31.39
CA LEU A 323 -3.90 -14.58 -32.09
C LEU A 323 -5.21 -15.39 -32.08
N LEU A 324 -6.34 -14.70 -31.96
CA LEU A 324 -7.69 -15.25 -32.08
C LEU A 324 -8.43 -14.53 -33.20
N ASP A 325 -8.77 -15.25 -34.27
CA ASP A 325 -9.71 -14.75 -35.27
C ASP A 325 -11.14 -14.78 -34.70
N ILE A 326 -11.77 -13.61 -34.59
CA ILE A 326 -13.05 -13.42 -33.91
C ILE A 326 -14.20 -14.14 -34.63
N LYS A 327 -14.15 -14.23 -35.96
CA LYS A 327 -15.24 -14.76 -36.80
C LYS A 327 -15.29 -16.28 -36.78
N SER A 328 -14.15 -16.93 -36.94
CA SER A 328 -14.01 -18.39 -36.99
C SER A 328 -13.76 -19.01 -35.61
N GLY A 329 -13.25 -18.24 -34.65
CA GLY A 329 -12.78 -18.73 -33.37
C GLY A 329 -11.43 -19.47 -33.46
N LEU A 330 -10.72 -19.35 -34.59
CA LEU A 330 -9.41 -19.98 -34.78
C LEU A 330 -8.35 -19.31 -33.91
N LEU A 331 -7.65 -20.11 -33.12
CA LEU A 331 -6.48 -19.69 -32.35
C LEU A 331 -5.20 -20.05 -33.09
N ASN A 332 -4.33 -19.07 -33.31
CA ASN A 332 -3.03 -19.24 -33.95
C ASN A 332 -1.90 -18.87 -32.97
N PRO A 333 -0.98 -19.79 -32.63
CA PRO A 333 0.18 -19.43 -31.82
C PRO A 333 1.14 -18.52 -32.60
N VAL A 334 1.48 -17.37 -32.02
CA VAL A 334 2.54 -16.47 -32.53
C VAL A 334 3.91 -16.95 -32.05
N THR A 335 3.97 -17.49 -30.83
CA THR A 335 5.18 -18.02 -30.23
C THR A 335 4.94 -19.43 -29.70
N VAL A 336 5.97 -20.26 -29.75
CA VAL A 336 5.95 -21.63 -29.23
C VAL A 336 7.32 -21.94 -28.64
N GLY A 337 7.35 -22.84 -27.65
CA GLY A 337 8.60 -23.38 -27.11
C GLY A 337 8.62 -23.41 -25.59
N ALA A 338 9.80 -23.76 -25.07
CA ALA A 338 9.99 -23.92 -23.63
C ALA A 338 10.23 -22.60 -22.88
N GLN A 339 10.68 -21.57 -23.60
CA GLN A 339 10.90 -20.22 -23.06
C GLN A 339 9.63 -19.40 -23.12
N SER A 340 9.34 -18.67 -22.05
CA SER A 340 8.23 -17.72 -22.02
C SER A 340 8.52 -16.50 -22.89
N HIS A 341 7.50 -16.08 -23.63
CA HIS A 341 7.48 -14.82 -24.36
C HIS A 341 6.45 -13.90 -23.71
N SER A 342 6.86 -12.66 -23.45
CA SER A 342 5.97 -11.59 -23.00
C SER A 342 5.72 -10.65 -24.16
N LEU A 343 4.45 -10.30 -24.39
CA LEU A 343 4.06 -9.29 -25.36
C LEU A 343 4.58 -7.92 -24.87
N ALA A 344 5.33 -7.23 -25.73
CA ALA A 344 5.78 -5.86 -25.46
C ALA A 344 4.91 -4.85 -26.20
N ASP A 345 4.66 -5.09 -27.49
CA ASP A 345 3.81 -4.26 -28.35
C ASP A 345 3.51 -4.98 -29.68
N PHE A 346 2.69 -4.40 -30.55
CA PHE A 346 2.45 -4.91 -31.91
C PHE A 346 2.14 -3.78 -32.91
N ASP A 347 2.35 -4.07 -34.19
CA ASP A 347 1.94 -3.21 -35.31
C ASP A 347 1.16 -4.07 -36.30
N ALA A 348 -0.17 -3.92 -36.30
CA ALA A 348 -1.05 -4.69 -37.16
C ALA A 348 -0.98 -4.29 -38.63
N GLN A 349 -0.59 -3.05 -38.94
CA GLN A 349 -0.41 -2.60 -40.33
C GLN A 349 0.85 -3.21 -40.94
N ALA A 350 1.93 -3.26 -40.16
CA ALA A 350 3.16 -3.95 -40.55
C ALA A 350 3.07 -5.48 -40.37
N ASN A 351 2.03 -5.98 -39.72
CA ASN A 351 1.83 -7.38 -39.36
C ASN A 351 3.00 -7.94 -38.53
N THR A 352 3.46 -7.17 -37.54
CA THR A 352 4.60 -7.49 -36.68
C THR A 352 4.26 -7.46 -35.20
N VAL A 353 4.87 -8.35 -34.41
CA VAL A 353 4.74 -8.40 -32.94
C VAL A 353 6.10 -8.16 -32.30
N LEU A 354 6.16 -7.27 -31.32
CA LEU A 354 7.31 -7.05 -30.46
C LEU A 354 7.14 -7.87 -29.18
N ALA A 355 8.13 -8.70 -28.86
CA ALA A 355 8.09 -9.56 -27.70
C ALA A 355 9.44 -9.59 -26.98
N THR A 356 9.41 -9.97 -25.71
CA THR A 356 10.61 -10.25 -24.93
C THR A 356 10.65 -11.69 -24.47
N ARG A 357 11.84 -12.27 -24.39
CA ARG A 357 12.06 -13.54 -23.69
C ARG A 357 13.27 -13.46 -22.79
N ASN A 358 13.16 -14.05 -21.61
CA ASN A 358 14.24 -14.06 -20.63
C ASN A 358 15.12 -15.29 -20.83
N LYS A 359 16.43 -15.05 -20.86
CA LYS A 359 17.47 -16.05 -20.91
C LYS A 359 18.27 -16.00 -19.60
N GLN A 360 18.43 -17.17 -19.01
CA GLN A 360 19.29 -17.32 -17.84
C GLN A 360 20.75 -17.13 -18.26
N ASP A 361 21.41 -16.19 -17.61
CA ASP A 361 22.83 -15.94 -17.79
C ASP A 361 23.44 -15.42 -16.48
N TYR A 362 24.09 -16.32 -15.76
CA TYR A 362 24.72 -16.01 -14.48
C TYR A 362 26.11 -15.38 -14.62
N ALA A 363 26.67 -15.28 -15.84
CA ALA A 363 28.06 -14.90 -16.04
C ALA A 363 28.39 -13.47 -15.58
N GLN A 364 27.42 -12.55 -15.62
CA GLN A 364 27.60 -11.15 -15.23
C GLN A 364 26.34 -10.59 -14.56
N PRO A 365 26.47 -9.63 -13.64
CA PRO A 365 25.34 -8.90 -13.09
C PRO A 365 24.77 -7.87 -14.09
N PRO A 366 23.45 -7.59 -14.05
CA PRO A 366 22.44 -8.39 -13.37
C PRO A 366 22.32 -9.79 -14.01
N HIS A 367 22.16 -10.82 -13.18
CA HIS A 367 22.28 -12.25 -13.54
C HIS A 367 21.09 -12.80 -14.37
N MET A 368 20.52 -11.94 -15.22
CA MET A 368 19.43 -12.21 -16.14
C MET A 368 19.69 -11.45 -17.44
N LEU A 369 19.35 -12.06 -18.57
CA LEU A 369 19.45 -11.44 -19.89
C LEU A 369 18.08 -11.45 -20.56
N THR A 370 17.61 -10.31 -21.03
CA THR A 370 16.35 -10.19 -21.77
C THR A 370 16.67 -10.02 -23.25
N GLU A 371 16.12 -10.89 -24.09
CA GLU A 371 16.15 -10.71 -25.54
C GLU A 371 14.90 -9.96 -25.97
N LEU A 372 15.08 -8.84 -26.68
CA LEU A 372 14.01 -8.16 -27.40
C LEU A 372 13.97 -8.73 -28.83
N ILE A 373 12.81 -9.22 -29.23
CA ILE A 373 12.61 -9.84 -30.54
C ILE A 373 11.41 -9.21 -31.26
N GLU A 374 11.52 -9.19 -32.58
CA GLU A 374 10.44 -8.82 -33.49
C GLU A 374 10.03 -10.04 -34.31
N ILE A 375 8.74 -10.26 -34.45
CA ILE A 375 8.15 -11.41 -35.14
C ILE A 375 7.34 -10.87 -36.31
N ASP A 376 7.71 -11.25 -37.53
CA ASP A 376 6.92 -10.99 -38.75
C ASP A 376 5.88 -12.10 -38.91
N LEU A 377 4.60 -11.76 -38.79
CA LEU A 377 3.51 -12.72 -38.84
C LEU A 377 3.19 -13.21 -40.26
N SER A 378 3.73 -12.58 -41.31
CA SER A 378 3.51 -13.01 -42.69
C SER A 378 4.26 -14.31 -43.04
N ASN A 379 5.40 -14.54 -42.39
CA ASN A 379 6.30 -15.66 -42.62
C ASN A 379 6.77 -16.35 -41.32
N ASN A 380 6.34 -15.85 -40.15
CA ASN A 380 6.73 -16.26 -38.81
C ASN A 380 8.25 -16.15 -38.53
N GLN A 381 8.95 -15.27 -39.25
CA GLN A 381 10.36 -15.01 -39.02
C GLN A 381 10.55 -14.21 -37.73
N GLN A 382 11.43 -14.69 -36.86
CA GLN A 382 11.84 -13.97 -35.66
C GLN A 382 13.21 -13.31 -35.87
N SER A 383 13.31 -12.03 -35.57
CA SER A 383 14.54 -11.25 -35.59
C SER A 383 14.89 -10.82 -34.17
N VAL A 384 16.11 -11.13 -33.72
CA VAL A 384 16.61 -10.63 -32.43
C VAL A 384 17.08 -9.20 -32.63
N ILE A 385 16.41 -8.26 -31.97
CA ILE A 385 16.79 -6.85 -31.98
C ILE A 385 18.00 -6.63 -31.07
N GLY A 386 18.01 -7.25 -29.90
CA GLY A 386 19.16 -7.19 -28.99
C GLY A 386 18.98 -7.98 -27.72
N GLN A 387 20.07 -8.10 -26.95
CA GLN A 387 20.11 -8.79 -25.68
C GLN A 387 20.62 -7.83 -24.60
N TYR A 388 19.83 -7.66 -23.54
CA TYR A 388 20.01 -6.56 -22.61
C TYR A 388 19.83 -7.04 -21.17
N ARG A 389 20.68 -6.58 -20.26
CA ARG A 389 20.61 -6.94 -18.83
C ARG A 389 19.71 -6.01 -18.02
N THR A 390 19.60 -4.76 -18.43
CA THR A 390 18.93 -3.69 -17.66
C THR A 390 17.59 -3.28 -18.28
N PHE A 391 17.04 -4.10 -19.17
CA PHE A 391 15.81 -3.82 -19.91
C PHE A 391 14.56 -3.87 -19.02
N SER A 392 13.59 -3.00 -19.29
CA SER A 392 12.32 -2.94 -18.54
C SER A 392 11.08 -3.03 -19.43
N GLY A 393 11.04 -2.31 -20.55
CA GLY A 393 9.88 -2.35 -21.46
C GLY A 393 10.17 -1.68 -22.80
N ALA A 394 9.34 -1.97 -23.82
CA ALA A 394 9.49 -1.43 -25.16
C ALA A 394 8.14 -1.23 -25.85
N GLN A 395 8.05 -0.20 -26.70
CA GLN A 395 6.90 0.05 -27.59
C GLN A 395 7.40 0.58 -28.93
N TYR A 396 6.68 0.25 -30.00
CA TYR A 396 6.93 0.77 -31.32
C TYR A 396 6.75 2.28 -31.38
N THR A 397 7.46 2.87 -32.32
CA THR A 397 7.29 4.24 -32.80
C THR A 397 7.23 4.19 -34.32
N LYS A 398 6.90 5.31 -34.98
CA LYS A 398 6.84 5.37 -36.45
C LYS A 398 8.12 4.90 -37.15
N ASN A 399 9.29 5.12 -36.53
CA ASN A 399 10.60 4.90 -37.17
C ASN A 399 11.54 3.99 -36.37
N GLY A 400 11.10 3.36 -35.29
CA GLY A 400 11.96 2.59 -34.38
C GLY A 400 11.21 2.12 -33.15
N ILE A 401 11.92 1.93 -32.04
CA ILE A 401 11.36 1.38 -30.80
C ILE A 401 11.82 2.27 -29.64
N TYR A 402 10.89 2.73 -28.81
CA TYR A 402 11.24 3.29 -27.51
C TYR A 402 11.43 2.18 -26.50
N VAL A 403 12.45 2.32 -25.65
CA VAL A 403 12.82 1.34 -24.63
C VAL A 403 13.01 2.07 -23.30
N THR A 404 12.50 1.47 -22.22
CA THR A 404 12.90 1.82 -20.86
C THR A 404 13.88 0.81 -20.33
N ALA A 405 14.99 1.28 -19.73
CA ALA A 405 16.05 0.46 -19.18
C ALA A 405 16.92 1.24 -18.18
N GLY A 406 17.77 0.56 -17.40
CA GLY A 406 18.72 1.21 -16.49
C GLY A 406 19.85 1.98 -17.23
N PRO A 407 20.68 2.78 -16.53
CA PRO A 407 21.70 3.61 -17.16
C PRO A 407 22.79 2.84 -17.92
N ASP A 408 23.09 1.60 -17.51
CA ASP A 408 24.08 0.74 -18.18
C ASP A 408 23.57 0.10 -19.48
N PHE A 409 22.33 0.40 -19.90
CA PHE A 409 21.77 -0.09 -21.15
C PHE A 409 22.64 0.31 -22.36
N ALA A 410 22.76 -0.60 -23.34
CA ALA A 410 23.53 -0.42 -24.57
C ALA A 410 24.94 0.15 -24.31
N GLU A 411 25.76 -0.59 -23.57
CA GLU A 411 27.13 -0.21 -23.20
C GLU A 411 27.22 1.13 -22.44
N GLY A 412 26.17 1.44 -21.67
CA GLY A 412 26.13 2.65 -20.86
C GLY A 412 25.76 3.92 -21.63
N ALA A 413 24.99 3.80 -22.71
CA ALA A 413 24.51 4.95 -23.50
C ALA A 413 23.81 6.02 -22.64
N GLY A 414 23.10 5.61 -21.59
CA GLY A 414 22.37 6.48 -20.68
C GLY A 414 23.17 6.98 -19.48
N ARG A 415 24.43 6.55 -19.30
CA ARG A 415 25.24 6.90 -18.11
C ARG A 415 25.57 8.38 -18.06
N ASN A 416 25.16 9.03 -16.98
CA ASN A 416 25.53 10.39 -16.61
C ASN A 416 26.16 10.41 -15.21
N LEU A 417 27.31 9.73 -15.10
CA LEU A 417 28.01 9.49 -13.84
C LEU A 417 29.50 9.82 -13.95
N PRO A 418 30.16 10.20 -12.84
CA PRO A 418 31.62 10.30 -12.79
C PRO A 418 32.30 8.99 -13.23
N GLU A 419 33.53 9.13 -13.75
CA GLU A 419 34.36 7.98 -14.12
C GLU A 419 34.59 7.07 -12.89
N GLY A 420 34.46 5.75 -13.09
CA GLY A 420 34.64 4.75 -12.03
C GLY A 420 33.42 4.51 -11.12
N MET A 421 32.41 5.38 -11.13
CA MET A 421 31.19 5.18 -10.33
C MET A 421 30.27 4.13 -10.96
N LEU A 422 29.80 3.15 -10.20
CA LEU A 422 28.87 2.13 -10.70
C LEU A 422 27.45 2.71 -10.78
N ALA A 423 26.70 2.36 -11.83
CA ALA A 423 25.31 2.82 -11.94
C ALA A 423 24.37 1.92 -11.15
N ASN A 424 23.32 2.53 -10.60
CA ASN A 424 22.16 1.84 -10.09
C ASN A 424 21.15 1.66 -11.23
N ASN A 425 20.97 0.43 -11.74
CA ASN A 425 20.11 0.19 -12.90
C ASN A 425 18.61 0.20 -12.61
N TYR A 426 18.20 0.39 -11.35
CA TYR A 426 16.81 0.71 -11.02
C TYR A 426 16.44 2.17 -11.31
N ASP A 427 17.42 3.03 -11.62
CA ASP A 427 17.20 4.41 -12.05
C ASP A 427 16.84 4.46 -13.56
N GLY A 428 15.58 4.12 -13.86
CA GLY A 428 15.11 3.89 -15.22
C GLY A 428 15.23 5.10 -16.14
N GLN A 429 15.65 4.85 -17.38
CA GLN A 429 15.93 5.82 -18.44
C GLN A 429 15.15 5.46 -19.72
N LEU A 430 14.88 6.46 -20.57
CA LEU A 430 14.23 6.31 -21.87
C LEU A 430 15.27 6.37 -23.00
N TYR A 431 15.15 5.41 -23.92
CA TYR A 431 15.98 5.26 -25.09
C TYR A 431 15.11 5.13 -26.34
N TRP A 432 15.69 5.50 -27.47
CA TRP A 432 15.22 5.07 -28.78
C TRP A 432 16.24 4.12 -29.39
N ILE A 433 15.75 3.04 -30.00
CA ILE A 433 16.57 2.13 -30.80
C ILE A 433 15.96 1.95 -32.20
N ASP A 434 16.80 1.70 -33.21
CA ASP A 434 16.28 1.27 -34.51
C ASP A 434 15.72 -0.17 -34.45
N ARG A 435 14.91 -0.56 -35.44
CA ARG A 435 14.33 -1.93 -35.50
C ARG A 435 15.37 -3.04 -35.68
N LYS A 436 16.64 -2.71 -35.94
CA LYS A 436 17.75 -3.67 -36.03
C LYS A 436 18.57 -3.74 -34.73
N GLY A 437 18.29 -2.87 -33.76
CA GLY A 437 19.03 -2.70 -32.52
C GLY A 437 20.46 -2.18 -32.68
N HIS A 438 20.84 -1.68 -33.87
CA HIS A 438 22.21 -1.26 -34.15
C HIS A 438 22.49 0.19 -33.72
N ASN A 439 21.47 1.04 -33.74
CA ASN A 439 21.57 2.43 -33.35
C ASN A 439 20.75 2.68 -32.10
N VAL A 440 21.37 3.25 -31.07
CA VAL A 440 20.74 3.58 -29.78
C VAL A 440 20.95 5.07 -29.48
N LYS A 441 19.88 5.75 -29.08
CA LYS A 441 19.90 7.14 -28.62
C LYS A 441 19.31 7.21 -27.21
N ALA A 442 20.10 7.68 -26.24
CA ALA A 442 19.59 8.01 -24.92
C ALA A 442 18.79 9.31 -24.98
N LEU A 443 17.52 9.27 -24.57
CA LEU A 443 16.61 10.42 -24.63
C LEU A 443 16.52 11.14 -23.28
N SER A 444 16.65 10.41 -22.18
CA SER A 444 16.50 10.93 -20.81
C SER A 444 17.82 11.07 -20.05
N LYS A 445 18.97 11.06 -20.72
CA LYS A 445 20.29 11.02 -20.06
C LYS A 445 20.50 12.06 -18.93
N ASN A 446 19.90 13.25 -19.09
CA ASN A 446 19.98 14.36 -18.13
C ASN A 446 18.64 14.60 -17.41
N PHE A 447 17.78 13.59 -17.33
CA PHE A 447 16.50 13.64 -16.65
C PHE A 447 16.61 12.88 -15.32
N ASP A 448 16.56 13.62 -14.22
CA ASP A 448 16.78 13.06 -12.89
C ASP A 448 15.68 12.10 -12.38
N PRO A 449 14.38 12.27 -12.74
CA PRO A 449 13.35 11.31 -12.34
C PRO A 449 13.55 9.94 -12.99
N ALA A 450 13.38 8.88 -12.20
CA ALA A 450 13.55 7.50 -12.66
C ALA A 450 12.26 7.02 -13.37
N ILE A 451 12.36 6.76 -14.67
CA ILE A 451 11.23 6.38 -15.53
C ILE A 451 10.85 4.92 -15.25
N GLY A 452 9.60 4.70 -14.81
CA GLY A 452 9.09 3.36 -14.49
C GLY A 452 8.21 2.74 -15.57
N SER A 453 7.43 3.56 -16.28
CA SER A 453 6.59 3.11 -17.40
C SER A 453 6.34 4.24 -18.39
N PHE A 454 5.90 3.89 -19.59
CA PHE A 454 5.61 4.85 -20.64
C PHE A 454 4.53 4.36 -21.59
N THR A 455 3.93 5.29 -22.32
CA THR A 455 2.98 5.02 -23.40
C THR A 455 3.25 5.96 -24.56
N VAL A 456 3.46 5.39 -25.74
CA VAL A 456 3.67 6.14 -26.99
C VAL A 456 2.32 6.62 -27.52
N LEU A 457 2.26 7.90 -27.88
CA LEU A 457 1.08 8.55 -28.45
C LEU A 457 1.13 8.52 -29.98
N ASN A 458 -0.02 8.60 -30.63
CA ASN A 458 -0.14 8.58 -32.11
C ASN A 458 0.65 9.69 -32.82
N ASN A 459 0.88 10.82 -32.13
CA ASN A 459 1.69 11.90 -32.67
C ASN A 459 3.21 11.61 -32.62
N GLY A 460 3.67 10.65 -31.81
CA GLY A 460 5.08 10.31 -31.58
C GLY A 460 5.60 10.72 -30.20
N ASP A 461 4.85 11.56 -29.47
CA ASP A 461 5.17 11.95 -28.10
C ASP A 461 4.96 10.77 -27.13
N VAL A 462 5.44 10.93 -25.90
CA VAL A 462 5.35 9.87 -24.89
C VAL A 462 4.84 10.41 -23.56
N VAL A 463 3.82 9.75 -23.00
CA VAL A 463 3.44 9.95 -21.59
C VAL A 463 4.22 8.98 -20.73
N LEU A 464 4.93 9.50 -19.73
CA LEU A 464 5.84 8.77 -18.85
C LEU A 464 5.33 8.84 -17.43
N LYS A 465 5.36 7.71 -16.70
CA LYS A 465 5.25 7.72 -15.23
C LYS A 465 6.64 7.53 -14.64
N ALA A 466 7.07 8.49 -13.84
CA ALA A 466 8.40 8.50 -13.25
C ALA A 466 8.37 8.76 -11.74
N THR A 467 9.33 8.14 -11.05
CA THR A 467 9.68 8.47 -9.67
C THR A 467 10.45 9.78 -9.68
N ASP A 468 9.82 10.85 -9.17
CA ASP A 468 10.40 12.18 -9.06
C ASP A 468 10.58 12.48 -7.57
N GLN A 469 11.77 12.18 -7.05
CA GLN A 469 12.07 12.22 -5.62
C GLN A 469 11.08 11.34 -4.83
N ASP A 470 10.36 11.90 -3.85
CA ASP A 470 9.35 11.17 -3.07
C ASP A 470 7.94 11.15 -3.70
N ARG A 471 7.84 11.51 -4.99
CA ARG A 471 6.60 11.57 -5.78
C ARG A 471 6.58 10.53 -6.89
N GLN A 472 5.38 10.25 -7.41
CA GLN A 472 5.16 9.52 -8.66
C GLN A 472 4.38 10.43 -9.59
N GLN A 473 4.98 10.85 -10.71
CA GLN A 473 4.48 11.94 -11.54
C GLN A 473 4.36 11.50 -13.00
N LEU A 474 3.47 12.18 -13.73
CA LEU A 474 3.38 12.05 -15.18
C LEU A 474 4.19 13.15 -15.88
N PHE A 475 4.91 12.78 -16.93
CA PHE A 475 5.65 13.68 -17.80
C PHE A 475 5.27 13.42 -19.26
N LEU A 476 5.24 14.47 -20.08
CA LEU A 476 5.16 14.39 -21.52
C LEU A 476 6.56 14.60 -22.11
N PHE A 477 7.05 13.64 -22.87
CA PHE A 477 8.21 13.81 -23.73
C PHE A 477 7.73 14.23 -25.13
N ASP A 478 8.06 15.45 -25.51
CA ASP A 478 7.81 16.01 -26.86
C ASP A 478 8.94 15.54 -27.79
N GLU A 479 8.60 14.67 -28.74
CA GLU A 479 9.56 14.04 -29.64
C GLU A 479 10.25 15.07 -30.54
N SER A 480 9.47 16.02 -31.06
CA SER A 480 9.93 17.06 -31.98
C SER A 480 10.94 18.02 -31.35
N LYS A 481 10.79 18.29 -30.05
CA LYS A 481 11.67 19.18 -29.29
C LYS A 481 12.72 18.44 -28.47
N SER A 482 12.55 17.12 -28.28
CA SER A 482 13.34 16.31 -27.35
C SER A 482 13.34 16.91 -25.93
N THR A 483 12.16 17.28 -25.42
CA THR A 483 12.01 17.92 -24.10
C THR A 483 10.99 17.20 -23.24
N PHE A 484 11.23 17.16 -21.93
CA PHE A 484 10.30 16.64 -20.93
C PHE A 484 9.52 17.79 -20.28
N LYS A 485 8.20 17.63 -20.15
CA LYS A 485 7.31 18.55 -19.44
C LYS A 485 6.52 17.77 -18.39
N ARG A 486 6.61 18.17 -17.12
CA ARG A 486 5.74 17.60 -16.08
C ARG A 486 4.28 17.97 -16.33
N LEU A 487 3.39 17.00 -16.20
CA LEU A 487 1.94 17.20 -16.30
C LEU A 487 1.38 17.58 -14.92
N ASN A 488 0.54 18.61 -14.86
CA ASN A 488 -0.01 19.12 -13.61
C ASN A 488 -1.26 18.35 -13.17
N THR A 489 -1.05 17.13 -12.71
CA THR A 489 -2.11 16.21 -12.24
C THR A 489 -2.76 16.67 -10.93
N GLY A 490 -2.09 17.55 -10.17
CA GLY A 490 -2.50 17.92 -8.81
C GLY A 490 -2.38 16.77 -7.80
N LEU A 491 -1.63 15.70 -8.12
CA LEU A 491 -1.38 14.55 -7.25
C LEU A 491 0.11 14.47 -6.92
N ASP A 492 0.47 13.97 -5.73
CA ASP A 492 1.87 13.66 -5.42
C ASP A 492 2.26 12.28 -5.92
N VAL A 493 1.32 11.33 -5.86
CA VAL A 493 1.52 9.95 -6.30
C VAL A 493 0.42 9.57 -7.28
N VAL A 494 0.76 9.52 -8.56
CA VAL A 494 -0.07 8.90 -9.60
C VAL A 494 0.12 7.39 -9.54
N ALA A 495 -0.93 6.65 -9.22
CA ALA A 495 -0.92 5.20 -9.08
C ALA A 495 -1.04 4.52 -10.44
N ASN A 496 -2.12 4.82 -11.16
CA ASN A 496 -2.44 4.29 -12.48
C ASN A 496 -2.74 5.43 -13.46
N TYR A 497 -2.47 5.22 -14.75
CA TYR A 497 -2.91 6.12 -15.83
C TYR A 497 -3.29 5.30 -17.07
N SER A 498 -4.13 5.88 -17.92
CA SER A 498 -4.51 5.40 -19.25
C SER A 498 -4.64 6.62 -20.17
N VAL A 499 -4.29 6.46 -21.44
CA VAL A 499 -4.30 7.56 -22.42
C VAL A 499 -5.24 7.24 -23.58
N SER A 500 -5.88 8.27 -24.13
CA SER A 500 -6.62 8.14 -25.41
C SER A 500 -5.66 8.23 -26.58
N SER A 501 -6.14 7.87 -27.77
CA SER A 501 -5.38 7.84 -29.03
C SER A 501 -5.76 9.01 -29.96
N GLU A 502 -6.46 10.00 -29.44
CA GLU A 502 -6.88 11.17 -30.20
C GLU A 502 -5.72 12.09 -30.59
N ARG A 503 -6.01 13.07 -31.46
CA ARG A 503 -5.01 14.07 -31.86
C ARG A 503 -4.52 14.91 -30.67
N ASN A 504 -5.40 15.20 -29.71
CA ASN A 504 -5.09 15.83 -28.45
C ASN A 504 -5.42 14.82 -27.34
N PRO A 505 -4.44 14.01 -26.91
CA PRO A 505 -4.72 12.89 -26.01
C PRO A 505 -5.24 13.35 -24.66
N GLU A 506 -6.31 12.70 -24.23
CA GLU A 506 -6.83 12.73 -22.87
C GLU A 506 -6.12 11.67 -22.03
N ILE A 507 -5.94 11.97 -20.75
CA ILE A 507 -5.26 11.12 -19.79
C ILE A 507 -6.19 10.93 -18.59
N LEU A 508 -6.62 9.69 -18.38
CA LEU A 508 -7.32 9.28 -17.17
C LEU A 508 -6.31 8.74 -16.18
N PHE A 509 -6.34 9.17 -14.93
CA PHE A 509 -5.38 8.71 -13.92
C PHE A 509 -5.94 8.74 -12.51
N THR A 510 -5.39 7.88 -11.66
CA THR A 510 -5.74 7.82 -10.24
C THR A 510 -4.54 8.11 -9.37
N GLY A 511 -4.79 8.60 -8.16
CA GLY A 511 -3.71 8.78 -7.20
C GLY A 511 -4.10 9.58 -5.99
N THR A 512 -3.09 10.00 -5.23
CA THR A 512 -3.24 10.66 -3.93
C THR A 512 -2.24 11.82 -3.80
N THR A 513 -2.48 12.71 -2.85
CA THR A 513 -1.40 13.52 -2.25
C THR A 513 -1.04 12.92 -0.89
N ALA A 514 -0.03 13.43 -0.20
CA ALA A 514 0.26 12.99 1.17
C ALA A 514 -0.91 13.22 2.16
N SER A 515 -1.81 14.16 1.85
CA SER A 515 -2.90 14.61 2.73
C SER A 515 -4.29 14.55 2.08
N THR A 516 -4.38 14.06 0.84
CA THR A 516 -5.65 13.89 0.12
C THR A 516 -5.77 12.42 -0.29
N PRO A 517 -6.86 11.73 0.12
CA PRO A 517 -7.12 10.34 -0.26
C PRO A 517 -7.38 10.21 -1.77
N GLN A 518 -7.67 9.00 -2.21
CA GLN A 518 -7.60 8.68 -3.63
C GLN A 518 -8.65 9.42 -4.46
N GLN A 519 -8.20 9.95 -5.59
CA GLN A 519 -9.02 10.60 -6.61
C GLN A 519 -8.83 9.90 -7.97
N LEU A 520 -9.88 9.91 -8.79
CA LEU A 520 -9.83 9.67 -10.23
C LEU A 520 -9.94 11.02 -10.92
N LYS A 521 -9.02 11.31 -11.83
CA LYS A 521 -8.96 12.57 -12.56
C LYS A 521 -8.74 12.34 -14.04
N THR A 522 -9.11 13.34 -14.83
CA THR A 522 -8.83 13.41 -16.26
C THR A 522 -8.14 14.73 -16.60
N MET A 523 -7.32 14.73 -17.64
CA MET A 523 -6.79 15.95 -18.24
C MET A 523 -6.31 15.71 -19.67
N SER A 524 -6.29 16.77 -20.46
CA SER A 524 -5.58 16.80 -21.72
C SER A 524 -4.08 17.01 -21.53
N THR A 525 -3.26 16.50 -22.44
CA THR A 525 -1.81 16.77 -22.46
C THR A 525 -1.45 18.27 -22.54
N SER A 526 -2.35 19.08 -23.11
CA SER A 526 -2.21 20.52 -23.27
C SER A 526 -2.73 21.33 -22.07
N ASP A 527 -3.46 20.70 -21.16
CA ASP A 527 -4.12 21.40 -20.05
C ASP A 527 -3.14 21.90 -18.99
N LYS A 528 -3.63 22.89 -18.24
CA LYS A 528 -2.92 23.46 -17.08
C LYS A 528 -3.30 22.81 -15.76
N ARG A 529 -4.44 22.12 -15.70
CA ARG A 529 -4.97 21.46 -14.51
C ARG A 529 -5.84 20.28 -14.92
N ALA A 530 -6.00 19.34 -14.02
CA ALA A 530 -6.88 18.19 -14.17
C ALA A 530 -8.24 18.40 -13.51
N ASP A 531 -9.26 17.73 -14.04
CA ASP A 531 -10.61 17.69 -13.50
C ASP A 531 -10.83 16.38 -12.71
N THR A 532 -11.59 16.45 -11.62
CA THR A 532 -11.87 15.31 -10.74
C THR A 532 -13.18 14.64 -11.12
N LEU A 533 -13.13 13.34 -11.44
CA LEU A 533 -14.30 12.52 -11.77
C LEU A 533 -14.82 11.75 -10.55
N TRP A 534 -13.94 11.37 -9.63
CA TRP A 534 -14.30 10.64 -8.42
C TRP A 534 -13.34 10.97 -7.27
N ASP A 535 -13.87 11.09 -6.05
CA ASP A 535 -13.10 11.48 -4.86
C ASP A 535 -13.55 10.70 -3.61
N SER A 536 -12.65 9.86 -3.08
CA SER A 536 -12.90 9.10 -1.86
C SER A 536 -13.04 9.97 -0.60
N THR A 537 -12.64 11.24 -0.64
CA THR A 537 -12.81 12.18 0.49
C THR A 537 -14.27 12.27 0.91
N ASN A 538 -15.16 12.42 -0.08
CA ASN A 538 -16.61 12.57 0.16
C ASN A 538 -17.29 11.26 0.57
N ILE A 539 -16.59 10.13 0.46
CA ILE A 539 -17.13 8.80 0.73
C ILE A 539 -16.69 8.32 2.11
N ALA A 540 -15.41 8.48 2.45
CA ALA A 540 -14.83 7.88 3.64
C ALA A 540 -14.11 8.87 4.56
N TYR A 541 -13.81 10.11 4.15
CA TYR A 541 -12.91 11.02 4.89
C TYR A 541 -13.45 12.43 5.15
N GLN A 542 -14.74 12.69 4.94
CA GLN A 542 -15.32 14.04 5.03
C GLN A 542 -15.05 14.76 6.37
N ASN A 543 -15.02 14.01 7.47
CA ASN A 543 -14.78 14.52 8.83
C ASN A 543 -13.45 14.01 9.43
N ALA A 544 -12.54 13.48 8.60
CA ALA A 544 -11.30 12.88 9.08
C ALA A 544 -10.24 13.95 9.40
N GLU A 545 -9.56 13.77 10.52
CA GLU A 545 -8.40 14.60 10.88
C GLU A 545 -7.16 14.05 10.22
N ILE A 546 -6.74 14.74 9.17
CA ILE A 546 -5.52 14.42 8.43
C ILE A 546 -4.34 15.17 9.06
N ALA A 547 -3.20 14.49 9.18
CA ALA A 547 -2.00 15.10 9.74
C ALA A 547 -1.54 16.29 8.90
N ASN A 548 -1.02 17.33 9.56
CA ASN A 548 -0.40 18.44 8.86
C ASN A 548 1.00 17.99 8.36
N LEU A 549 1.31 18.33 7.11
CA LEU A 549 2.58 17.97 6.47
C LEU A 549 3.50 19.18 6.37
N GLU A 550 4.74 19.04 6.85
CA GLU A 550 5.79 20.03 6.67
C GLU A 550 6.98 19.44 5.91
N GLU A 551 7.55 20.19 4.98
CA GLU A 551 8.81 19.80 4.32
C GLU A 551 9.98 20.04 5.30
N PHE A 552 10.86 19.06 5.43
CA PHE A 552 12.06 19.19 6.24
C PHE A 552 13.26 18.56 5.53
N ASN A 553 14.13 19.42 4.99
CA ASN A 553 15.38 19.04 4.36
C ASN A 553 16.56 19.45 5.25
N PHE A 554 17.66 18.72 5.12
CA PHE A 554 18.95 19.15 5.68
C PHE A 554 20.06 18.85 4.69
N THR A 555 21.20 19.54 4.82
CA THR A 555 22.40 19.25 4.03
C THR A 555 23.34 18.39 4.86
N ASN A 556 23.74 17.23 4.33
CA ASN A 556 24.66 16.35 5.02
C ASN A 556 26.11 16.89 4.99
N THR A 557 27.04 16.19 5.65
CA THR A 557 28.45 16.62 5.73
C THR A 557 29.18 16.65 4.39
N GLU A 558 28.62 16.01 3.35
CA GLU A 558 29.17 15.95 2.00
C GLU A 558 28.56 17.01 1.07
N GLY A 559 27.69 17.88 1.59
CA GLY A 559 27.04 18.94 0.82
C GLY A 559 25.82 18.47 0.02
N VAL A 560 25.33 17.26 0.26
CA VAL A 560 24.13 16.70 -0.39
C VAL A 560 22.89 17.13 0.39
N GLU A 561 21.90 17.70 -0.29
CA GLU A 561 20.58 17.96 0.32
C GLU A 561 19.81 16.63 0.45
N ILE A 562 19.51 16.26 1.68
CA ILE A 562 18.66 15.13 2.03
C ILE A 562 17.25 15.64 2.26
N LYS A 563 16.33 15.18 1.42
CA LYS A 563 14.93 15.59 1.50
C LYS A 563 14.17 14.78 2.53
N GLY A 564 13.17 15.41 3.13
CA GLY A 564 12.28 14.73 4.04
C GLY A 564 11.01 15.52 4.31
N ARG A 565 10.11 14.90 5.04
CA ARG A 565 8.81 15.47 5.40
C ARG A 565 8.38 15.02 6.78
N VAL A 566 7.64 15.88 7.47
CA VAL A 566 7.18 15.67 8.84
C VAL A 566 5.67 15.66 8.87
N TYR A 567 5.08 14.60 9.41
CA TYR A 567 3.66 14.52 9.71
C TYR A 567 3.44 14.90 11.18
N LEU A 568 2.65 15.95 11.39
CA LEU A 568 2.30 16.46 12.70
C LEU A 568 0.90 15.99 13.10
N PRO A 569 0.71 15.52 14.35
CA PRO A 569 -0.63 15.35 14.91
C PRO A 569 -1.49 16.61 14.72
N HIS A 570 -2.77 16.45 14.38
CA HIS A 570 -3.68 17.54 14.00
C HIS A 570 -3.75 18.66 15.06
N ASP A 571 -3.92 18.30 16.33
CA ASP A 571 -4.06 19.21 17.47
C ASP A 571 -2.77 19.35 18.29
N LEU A 572 -1.60 19.32 17.63
CA LEU A 572 -0.31 19.40 18.31
C LEU A 572 -0.14 20.74 19.04
N ASP A 573 0.12 20.66 20.35
CA ASP A 573 0.47 21.79 21.21
C ASP A 573 2.00 21.93 21.30
N LYS A 574 2.56 22.93 20.62
CA LYS A 574 4.01 23.15 20.59
C LYS A 574 4.64 23.43 21.96
N ALA A 575 3.86 23.67 23.02
CA ALA A 575 4.36 23.78 24.39
C ALA A 575 4.61 22.41 25.06
N LYS A 576 4.11 21.32 24.49
CA LYS A 576 4.31 19.95 24.99
C LYS A 576 5.42 19.23 24.25
N LYS A 577 5.89 18.13 24.83
CA LYS A 577 6.87 17.23 24.25
C LYS A 577 6.20 15.97 23.72
N TYR A 578 6.52 15.60 22.48
CA TYR A 578 5.94 14.45 21.77
C TYR A 578 7.00 13.40 21.43
N PRO A 579 6.65 12.10 21.49
CA PRO A 579 7.49 11.06 20.89
C PRO A 579 7.51 11.22 19.37
N ALA A 580 8.60 10.80 18.74
CA ALA A 580 8.73 10.86 17.29
C ALA A 580 9.19 9.52 16.68
N LEU A 581 8.75 9.27 15.45
CA LEU A 581 9.10 8.10 14.67
C LEU A 581 9.86 8.52 13.41
N VAL A 582 10.98 7.87 13.13
CA VAL A 582 11.80 8.09 11.92
C VAL A 582 11.65 6.92 10.97
N TYR A 583 11.30 7.20 9.72
CA TYR A 583 11.07 6.19 8.67
C TYR A 583 11.86 6.49 7.39
N TYR A 584 12.37 5.45 6.75
CA TYR A 584 13.22 5.54 5.54
C TYR A 584 12.97 4.35 4.60
N TYR A 585 13.56 4.40 3.41
CA TYR A 585 13.22 3.50 2.32
C TYR A 585 13.65 2.03 2.49
N GLY A 586 13.02 1.16 1.69
CA GLY A 586 13.46 -0.20 1.41
C GLY A 586 13.90 -0.35 -0.06
N GLY A 587 14.69 -1.38 -0.36
CA GLY A 587 15.37 -1.53 -1.66
C GLY A 587 16.24 -0.30 -1.96
N THR A 588 15.97 0.35 -3.08
CA THR A 588 16.53 1.65 -3.49
C THR A 588 15.41 2.65 -3.85
N SER A 589 14.15 2.33 -3.54
CA SER A 589 13.01 3.15 -3.97
C SER A 589 12.61 4.14 -2.88
N PRO A 590 12.46 5.44 -3.17
CA PRO A 590 12.11 6.43 -2.17
C PRO A 590 10.74 6.16 -1.51
N VAL A 591 10.58 6.62 -0.27
CA VAL A 591 9.31 6.50 0.46
C VAL A 591 8.30 7.50 -0.10
N THR A 592 7.34 7.03 -0.88
CA THR A 592 6.39 7.89 -1.60
C THR A 592 5.43 8.67 -0.69
N ARG A 593 4.88 9.76 -1.19
CA ARG A 593 3.80 10.58 -0.58
C ARG A 593 2.40 9.96 -0.69
N GLY A 594 2.28 8.63 -0.67
CA GLY A 594 0.97 7.98 -0.72
C GLY A 594 0.16 8.30 0.53
N PHE A 595 -1.11 8.67 0.38
CA PHE A 595 -2.00 8.99 1.51
C PHE A 595 -2.18 7.80 2.48
N THR A 596 -2.36 6.62 1.89
CA THR A 596 -2.43 5.32 2.57
C THR A 596 -1.32 4.40 2.05
N GLY A 597 -1.04 3.32 2.76
CA GLY A 597 -0.01 2.37 2.36
C GLY A 597 0.30 1.32 3.41
N ARG A 598 1.43 0.64 3.21
CA ARG A 598 2.01 -0.35 4.14
C ARG A 598 2.29 0.25 5.52
N TYR A 599 2.83 1.46 5.52
CA TYR A 599 3.23 2.19 6.70
C TYR A 599 2.38 3.48 6.75
N PRO A 600 1.28 3.49 7.50
CA PRO A 600 0.31 4.58 7.45
C PRO A 600 0.77 5.77 8.34
N PHE A 601 1.59 6.66 7.80
CA PHE A 601 2.15 7.80 8.56
C PHE A 601 1.06 8.70 9.18
N ASN A 602 -0.04 8.93 8.45
CA ASN A 602 -1.20 9.66 8.96
C ASN A 602 -1.85 8.97 10.17
N LEU A 603 -1.87 7.63 10.21
CA LEU A 603 -2.36 6.88 11.38
C LEU A 603 -1.43 7.05 12.58
N TRP A 604 -0.12 6.99 12.37
CA TRP A 604 0.84 7.16 13.46
C TRP A 604 0.77 8.59 14.05
N ALA A 605 0.60 9.59 13.20
CA ALA A 605 0.33 10.96 13.63
C ALA A 605 -0.99 11.08 14.40
N ALA A 606 -2.06 10.43 13.94
CA ALA A 606 -3.32 10.34 14.68
C ALA A 606 -3.17 9.62 16.05
N LYS A 607 -2.16 8.76 16.22
CA LYS A 607 -1.79 8.17 17.52
C LYS A 607 -0.83 9.02 18.35
N GLY A 608 -0.62 10.28 17.98
CA GLY A 608 0.14 11.27 18.76
C GLY A 608 1.65 11.21 18.57
N TYR A 609 2.14 10.60 17.50
CA TYR A 609 3.56 10.63 17.13
C TYR A 609 3.84 11.75 16.14
N VAL A 610 4.98 12.43 16.29
CA VAL A 610 5.54 13.23 15.19
C VAL A 610 6.30 12.28 14.27
N VAL A 611 5.98 12.23 12.97
CA VAL A 611 6.60 11.25 12.06
C VAL A 611 7.52 11.97 11.08
N TYR A 612 8.82 11.68 11.13
CA TYR A 612 9.79 12.16 10.16
C TYR A 612 10.10 11.07 9.13
N VAL A 613 9.78 11.34 7.86
CA VAL A 613 10.09 10.48 6.73
C VAL A 613 11.19 11.13 5.90
N LEU A 614 12.36 10.52 5.83
CA LEU A 614 13.50 11.05 5.07
C LEU A 614 13.87 10.15 3.88
N GLN A 615 14.51 10.76 2.89
CA GLN A 615 14.98 10.13 1.66
C GLN A 615 16.51 10.15 1.65
N PRO A 616 17.18 9.23 2.38
CA PRO A 616 18.63 9.22 2.47
C PRO A 616 19.28 8.91 1.11
N THR A 617 20.58 9.19 1.02
CA THR A 617 21.41 8.93 -0.16
C THR A 617 21.30 7.47 -0.60
N GLY A 618 21.18 7.27 -1.93
CA GLY A 618 21.02 5.95 -2.56
C GLY A 618 19.64 5.68 -3.16
N ALA A 619 18.64 6.52 -2.92
CA ALA A 619 17.30 6.36 -3.51
C ALA A 619 17.24 6.76 -5.00
N THR A 620 16.47 6.04 -5.81
CA THR A 620 16.20 6.39 -7.21
C THR A 620 15.31 7.63 -7.36
N GLY A 621 15.37 8.29 -8.51
CA GLY A 621 14.54 9.46 -8.82
C GLY A 621 15.05 10.79 -8.25
N PHE A 622 16.25 10.79 -7.66
CA PHE A 622 17.02 11.98 -7.26
C PHE A 622 18.18 12.26 -8.24
N GLY A 623 18.19 11.59 -9.40
CA GLY A 623 19.28 11.61 -10.37
C GLY A 623 20.28 10.48 -10.17
N GLN A 624 20.93 10.08 -11.26
CA GLN A 624 21.80 8.89 -11.30
C GLN A 624 22.92 8.93 -10.26
N LYS A 625 23.52 10.10 -10.02
CA LYS A 625 24.61 10.23 -9.02
C LYS A 625 24.11 9.88 -7.62
N PHE A 626 22.95 10.40 -7.22
CA PHE A 626 22.38 10.16 -5.89
C PHE A 626 22.02 8.68 -5.70
N SER A 627 21.45 8.03 -6.73
CA SER A 627 21.05 6.62 -6.65
C SER A 627 22.21 5.63 -6.76
N ALA A 628 23.29 6.02 -7.45
CA ALA A 628 24.51 5.23 -7.58
C ALA A 628 25.27 5.03 -6.25
N GLU A 629 25.14 5.95 -5.29
CA GLU A 629 25.72 5.83 -3.95
C GLU A 629 25.15 4.65 -3.12
N HIS A 630 24.12 3.96 -3.61
CA HIS A 630 23.62 2.72 -3.03
C HIS A 630 24.49 1.50 -3.38
N VAL A 631 25.21 1.55 -4.51
CA VAL A 631 25.92 0.40 -5.07
C VAL A 631 27.22 0.14 -4.31
N ASN A 632 27.40 -1.09 -3.83
CA ASN A 632 28.51 -1.53 -2.96
C ASN A 632 28.61 -0.79 -1.61
N ALA A 633 27.56 -0.08 -1.18
CA ALA A 633 27.59 0.80 -0.01
C ALA A 633 26.57 0.43 1.07
N TRP A 634 26.27 -0.88 1.24
CA TRP A 634 25.25 -1.39 2.18
C TRP A 634 25.25 -0.66 3.53
N GLY A 635 24.29 0.27 3.67
CA GLY A 635 24.04 1.08 4.85
C GLY A 635 25.11 2.11 5.23
N GLU A 636 26.14 2.35 4.42
CA GLU A 636 27.23 3.27 4.76
C GLU A 636 26.78 4.74 4.72
N HIS A 637 26.41 5.25 3.53
CA HIS A 637 25.89 6.61 3.38
C HIS A 637 24.51 6.76 4.03
N THR A 638 23.63 5.76 3.81
CA THR A 638 22.26 5.78 4.30
C THR A 638 22.19 5.90 5.83
N ALA A 639 23.04 5.20 6.60
CA ALA A 639 23.03 5.31 8.06
C ALA A 639 23.44 6.71 8.54
N ASN A 640 24.46 7.30 7.90
CA ASN A 640 24.95 8.63 8.27
C ASN A 640 23.87 9.69 8.05
N ASP A 641 23.18 9.63 6.91
CA ASP A 641 22.06 10.54 6.62
C ASP A 641 20.92 10.38 7.62
N ILE A 642 20.56 9.16 8.02
CA ILE A 642 19.50 8.93 9.02
C ILE A 642 19.91 9.48 10.39
N ILE A 643 21.14 9.23 10.83
CA ILE A 643 21.65 9.70 12.12
C ILE A 643 21.69 11.24 12.14
N MET A 644 22.23 11.86 11.10
CA MET A 644 22.33 13.32 11.00
C MET A 644 20.98 13.98 10.84
N GLY A 645 20.14 13.45 9.95
CA GLY A 645 18.79 13.95 9.72
C GLY A 645 17.93 13.89 10.97
N THR A 646 18.04 12.81 11.75
CA THR A 646 17.33 12.70 13.04
C THR A 646 17.79 13.79 14.02
N LYS A 647 19.11 14.06 14.11
CA LYS A 647 19.64 15.12 14.98
C LYS A 647 19.18 16.51 14.56
N GLU A 648 19.25 16.82 13.27
CA GLU A 648 18.79 18.12 12.75
C GLU A 648 17.26 18.27 12.87
N PHE A 649 16.50 17.19 12.66
CA PHE A 649 15.06 17.15 12.88
C PHE A 649 14.70 17.49 14.34
N VAL A 650 15.29 16.79 15.31
CA VAL A 650 15.03 17.05 16.73
C VAL A 650 15.37 18.49 17.12
N LYS A 651 16.44 19.05 16.54
CA LYS A 651 16.85 20.44 16.76
C LYS A 651 15.88 21.45 16.12
N ALA A 652 15.38 21.17 14.93
CA ALA A 652 14.44 22.03 14.21
C ALA A 652 13.03 22.01 14.82
N TYR A 653 12.68 20.96 15.54
CA TYR A 653 11.37 20.75 16.14
C TYR A 653 11.46 20.62 17.67
N PRO A 654 11.55 21.74 18.43
CA PRO A 654 11.75 21.71 19.88
C PRO A 654 10.63 21.05 20.69
N PHE A 655 9.46 20.78 20.11
CA PHE A 655 8.40 20.00 20.75
C PHE A 655 8.59 18.48 20.58
N VAL A 656 9.58 18.03 19.81
CA VAL A 656 10.00 16.63 19.77
C VAL A 656 10.86 16.35 21.01
N ASP A 657 10.62 15.18 21.60
CA ASP A 657 11.37 14.69 22.75
C ASP A 657 12.54 13.81 22.29
N ASP A 658 13.77 14.26 22.54
CA ASP A 658 14.99 13.57 22.13
C ASP A 658 15.25 12.27 22.90
N LYS A 659 14.46 11.97 23.95
CA LYS A 659 14.50 10.71 24.70
C LYS A 659 13.38 9.74 24.31
N ARG A 660 12.49 10.13 23.40
CA ARG A 660 11.37 9.31 22.94
C ARG A 660 11.35 9.21 21.42
N LEU A 661 12.49 8.81 20.86
CA LEU A 661 12.68 8.60 19.43
C LEU A 661 12.60 7.12 19.09
N GLY A 662 11.74 6.76 18.14
CA GLY A 662 11.71 5.44 17.53
C GLY A 662 12.13 5.49 16.07
N ASN A 663 12.68 4.39 15.55
CA ASN A 663 12.87 4.21 14.11
C ASN A 663 12.29 2.88 13.64
N LEU A 664 11.85 2.87 12.39
CA LEU A 664 11.48 1.63 11.71
C LEU A 664 11.69 1.70 10.21
N GLY A 665 11.85 0.52 9.63
CA GLY A 665 11.92 0.31 8.19
C GLY A 665 11.64 -1.15 7.85
N ALA A 666 11.51 -1.43 6.55
CA ALA A 666 11.27 -2.79 6.08
C ALA A 666 12.14 -3.21 4.90
N SER A 667 12.37 -4.51 4.75
CA SER A 667 13.30 -5.05 3.75
C SER A 667 14.71 -4.46 3.97
N TYR A 668 15.31 -3.79 2.98
CA TYR A 668 16.53 -2.99 3.19
C TYR A 668 16.37 -1.96 4.33
N GLY A 669 15.18 -1.36 4.53
CA GLY A 669 14.91 -0.52 5.68
C GLY A 669 14.89 -1.29 7.01
N GLY A 670 14.54 -2.58 7.00
CA GLY A 670 14.65 -3.43 8.19
C GLY A 670 16.12 -3.74 8.49
N PHE A 671 16.92 -4.01 7.45
CA PHE A 671 18.38 -4.06 7.55
C PHE A 671 18.96 -2.77 8.15
N MET A 672 18.57 -1.60 7.61
CA MET A 672 19.03 -0.31 8.12
C MET A 672 18.63 -0.10 9.58
N THR A 673 17.43 -0.52 9.97
CA THR A 673 16.99 -0.43 11.37
C THR A 673 17.88 -1.24 12.29
N MET A 674 18.19 -2.48 11.94
CA MET A 674 19.12 -3.31 12.72
C MET A 674 20.54 -2.77 12.67
N LEU A 675 21.00 -2.21 11.55
CA LEU A 675 22.33 -1.61 11.44
C LEU A 675 22.47 -0.37 12.32
N LEU A 676 21.46 0.49 12.36
CA LEU A 676 21.46 1.72 13.15
C LEU A 676 21.62 1.44 14.64
N THR A 677 20.98 0.39 15.17
CA THR A 677 21.12 0.02 16.59
C THR A 677 22.53 -0.45 16.96
N THR A 678 23.37 -0.77 15.97
CA THR A 678 24.80 -1.08 16.19
C THR A 678 25.73 0.14 16.08
N LYS A 679 25.22 1.26 15.55
CA LYS A 679 25.99 2.47 15.22
C LYS A 679 25.66 3.67 16.12
N THR A 680 24.50 3.69 16.75
CA THR A 680 24.04 4.85 17.52
C THR A 680 23.07 4.44 18.64
N ASP A 681 23.01 5.26 19.69
CA ASP A 681 22.10 5.16 20.83
C ASP A 681 20.97 6.21 20.78
N LEU A 682 20.79 6.89 19.64
CA LEU A 682 19.76 7.93 19.46
C LEU A 682 18.33 7.44 19.67
N PHE A 683 18.04 6.16 19.37
CA PHE A 683 16.69 5.62 19.38
C PHE A 683 16.42 4.84 20.66
N SER A 684 15.27 5.12 21.28
CA SER A 684 14.78 4.47 22.49
C SER A 684 14.04 3.16 22.19
N ALA A 685 13.59 2.96 20.96
CA ALA A 685 13.03 1.69 20.46
C ALA A 685 13.13 1.60 18.94
N SER A 686 13.33 0.38 18.42
CA SER A 686 13.47 0.13 16.99
C SER A 686 12.54 -0.99 16.53
N ILE A 687 11.99 -0.88 15.31
CA ILE A 687 11.21 -1.96 14.68
C ILE A 687 11.79 -2.32 13.31
N SER A 688 12.28 -3.55 13.18
CA SER A 688 12.72 -4.10 11.90
C SER A 688 11.68 -5.06 11.35
N HIS A 689 11.06 -4.71 10.21
CA HIS A 689 10.10 -5.59 9.54
C HIS A 689 10.72 -6.25 8.31
N ALA A 690 10.67 -7.59 8.23
CA ALA A 690 11.23 -8.37 7.12
C ALA A 690 12.66 -7.92 6.75
N GLY A 691 13.48 -7.64 7.76
CA GLY A 691 14.81 -7.04 7.61
C GLY A 691 15.91 -8.08 7.38
N ILE A 692 16.96 -7.69 6.65
CA ILE A 692 18.14 -8.52 6.39
C ILE A 692 19.14 -8.35 7.54
N SER A 693 19.47 -9.41 8.27
CA SER A 693 20.46 -9.36 9.35
C SER A 693 21.83 -9.87 8.92
N ASN A 694 21.86 -10.69 7.87
CA ASN A 694 23.04 -11.27 7.25
C ASN A 694 22.93 -11.22 5.72
N ILE A 695 23.71 -10.35 5.10
CA ILE A 695 23.74 -10.11 3.65
C ILE A 695 24.07 -11.39 2.88
N THR A 696 24.95 -12.26 3.41
CA THR A 696 25.31 -13.55 2.77
C THR A 696 24.11 -14.49 2.73
N SER A 697 23.37 -14.56 3.84
CA SER A 697 22.20 -15.42 3.96
C SER A 697 21.08 -14.93 3.05
N TYR A 698 20.78 -13.63 3.02
CA TYR A 698 19.83 -13.05 2.09
C TYR A 698 20.21 -13.28 0.62
N TRP A 699 21.47 -13.02 0.25
CA TRP A 699 21.99 -13.29 -1.10
C TRP A 699 21.74 -14.73 -1.53
N GLY A 700 21.98 -15.68 -0.63
CA GLY A 700 21.88 -17.11 -0.90
C GLY A 700 20.46 -17.69 -0.85
N GLN A 701 19.61 -17.23 0.09
CA GLN A 701 18.31 -17.84 0.39
C GLN A 701 17.12 -17.08 -0.18
N GLY A 702 17.19 -15.74 -0.26
CA GLY A 702 16.11 -14.92 -0.77
C GLY A 702 15.84 -15.19 -2.26
N TRP A 703 14.57 -15.22 -2.66
CA TRP A 703 14.16 -15.41 -4.06
C TRP A 703 14.80 -14.38 -4.99
N TRP A 704 14.92 -13.14 -4.52
CA TRP A 704 15.49 -12.02 -5.26
C TRP A 704 16.89 -11.63 -4.78
N GLY A 705 17.44 -12.32 -3.76
CA GLY A 705 18.67 -11.92 -3.10
C GLY A 705 19.88 -11.83 -4.03
N TYR A 706 20.05 -12.81 -4.92
CA TYR A 706 21.13 -12.80 -5.90
C TYR A 706 20.93 -11.77 -7.01
N LEU A 707 19.68 -11.45 -7.39
CA LEU A 707 19.37 -10.42 -8.40
C LEU A 707 19.57 -9.02 -7.83
N TYR A 708 18.99 -8.75 -6.66
CA TYR A 708 19.18 -7.48 -5.97
C TYR A 708 20.64 -7.24 -5.62
N SER A 709 21.36 -8.26 -5.13
CA SER A 709 22.82 -8.15 -4.90
C SER A 709 23.62 -7.99 -6.19
N GLY A 710 23.11 -8.46 -7.33
CA GLY A 710 23.70 -8.19 -8.64
C GLY A 710 23.81 -6.69 -8.94
N GLU A 711 22.87 -5.89 -8.43
CA GLU A 711 22.88 -4.43 -8.52
C GLU A 711 23.50 -3.79 -7.26
N ALA A 712 22.98 -4.07 -6.07
CA ALA A 712 23.40 -3.44 -4.81
C ALA A 712 24.83 -3.83 -4.38
N SER A 713 25.34 -4.98 -4.81
CA SER A 713 26.71 -5.46 -4.54
C SER A 713 27.44 -5.76 -5.86
N LYS A 714 27.24 -4.93 -6.89
CA LYS A 714 27.73 -5.21 -8.24
C LYS A 714 29.23 -5.53 -8.28
N GLY A 715 29.56 -6.75 -8.74
CA GLY A 715 30.93 -7.28 -8.80
C GLY A 715 31.51 -7.77 -7.46
N SER A 716 30.81 -7.58 -6.36
CA SER A 716 31.15 -8.06 -5.02
C SER A 716 30.37 -9.34 -4.70
N PHE A 717 31.06 -10.34 -4.17
CA PHE A 717 30.54 -11.65 -3.79
C PHE A 717 31.13 -12.08 -2.44
N PRO A 718 30.53 -13.05 -1.73
CA PRO A 718 31.03 -13.49 -0.42
C PRO A 718 32.49 -13.93 -0.42
N TRP A 719 33.01 -14.46 -1.53
CA TRP A 719 34.38 -14.96 -1.64
C TRP A 719 35.43 -13.92 -2.06
N ASN A 720 35.05 -12.84 -2.73
CA ASN A 720 35.99 -11.78 -3.17
C ASN A 720 35.86 -10.48 -2.35
N ASN A 721 34.76 -10.29 -1.63
CA ASN A 721 34.53 -9.16 -0.72
C ASN A 721 33.87 -9.64 0.59
N PRO A 722 34.53 -10.50 1.37
CA PRO A 722 33.96 -11.03 2.61
C PRO A 722 33.65 -9.93 3.64
N THR A 723 34.34 -8.79 3.59
CA THR A 723 34.11 -7.65 4.49
C THR A 723 32.73 -7.04 4.27
N LEU A 724 32.34 -6.74 3.02
CA LEU A 724 31.00 -6.22 2.72
C LEU A 724 29.92 -7.19 3.22
N TYR A 725 30.10 -8.48 2.96
CA TYR A 725 29.10 -9.49 3.33
C TYR A 725 29.02 -9.80 4.83
N SER A 726 30.11 -9.61 5.59
CA SER A 726 30.17 -9.88 7.02
C SER A 726 30.07 -8.61 7.87
N GLN A 727 31.00 -7.66 7.72
CA GLN A 727 31.10 -6.49 8.60
C GLN A 727 29.95 -5.49 8.41
N HIS A 728 29.30 -5.46 7.24
CA HIS A 728 28.11 -4.62 7.02
C HIS A 728 26.82 -5.36 7.43
N SER A 729 26.88 -6.65 7.76
CA SER A 729 25.72 -7.40 8.26
C SER A 729 25.47 -7.07 9.74
N PRO A 730 24.27 -6.60 10.13
CA PRO A 730 23.98 -6.19 11.50
C PRO A 730 24.27 -7.26 12.56
N VAL A 731 24.01 -8.53 12.27
CA VAL A 731 24.18 -9.62 13.24
C VAL A 731 25.63 -9.78 13.71
N PHE A 732 26.62 -9.41 12.89
CA PHE A 732 28.04 -9.47 13.27
C PHE A 732 28.46 -8.36 14.25
N ASN A 733 27.57 -7.40 14.48
CA ASN A 733 27.75 -6.29 15.41
C ASN A 733 26.66 -6.29 16.51
N ALA A 734 25.99 -7.43 16.73
CA ALA A 734 24.89 -7.55 17.68
C ALA A 734 25.30 -7.24 19.13
N ASP A 735 26.58 -7.41 19.48
CA ASP A 735 27.17 -7.07 20.78
C ASP A 735 27.12 -5.56 21.10
N LYS A 736 26.95 -4.72 20.07
CA LYS A 736 26.84 -3.26 20.21
C LYS A 736 25.41 -2.78 20.42
N VAL A 737 24.41 -3.66 20.24
CA VAL A 737 23.00 -3.27 20.33
C VAL A 737 22.60 -3.12 21.79
N THR A 738 22.10 -1.94 22.14
CA THR A 738 21.52 -1.64 23.46
C THR A 738 20.08 -1.15 23.40
N THR A 739 19.60 -0.78 22.20
CA THR A 739 18.23 -0.30 21.97
C THR A 739 17.25 -1.48 21.94
N PRO A 740 16.10 -1.42 22.64
CA PRO A 740 15.01 -2.37 22.49
C PRO A 740 14.60 -2.55 21.03
N LEU A 741 14.60 -3.81 20.55
CA LEU A 741 14.32 -4.14 19.15
C LEU A 741 13.11 -5.08 19.01
N LEU A 742 12.11 -4.68 18.25
CA LEU A 742 11.06 -5.57 17.76
C LEU A 742 11.38 -6.03 16.34
N LEU A 743 11.43 -7.34 16.16
CA LEU A 743 11.52 -8.01 14.87
C LEU A 743 10.12 -8.44 14.45
N ILE A 744 9.67 -8.03 13.26
CA ILE A 744 8.40 -8.48 12.68
C ILE A 744 8.69 -9.20 11.36
N HIS A 745 8.06 -10.35 11.14
CA HIS A 745 8.28 -11.13 9.91
C HIS A 745 7.02 -11.88 9.46
N GLY A 746 6.85 -12.11 8.16
CA GLY A 746 5.97 -13.17 7.67
C GLY A 746 6.69 -14.52 7.71
N ASP A 747 6.08 -15.57 8.27
CA ASP A 747 6.77 -16.88 8.37
C ASP A 747 6.87 -17.63 7.03
N ALA A 748 6.24 -17.10 5.98
CA ALA A 748 6.30 -17.58 4.60
C ALA A 748 7.00 -16.58 3.67
N ASP A 749 7.76 -15.62 4.21
CA ASP A 749 8.51 -14.64 3.41
C ASP A 749 9.55 -15.33 2.52
N THR A 750 9.36 -15.19 1.22
CA THR A 750 10.25 -15.75 0.20
C THR A 750 11.27 -14.73 -0.32
N ASN A 751 11.01 -13.43 -0.13
CA ASN A 751 11.92 -12.37 -0.54
C ASN A 751 13.08 -12.25 0.45
N VAL A 752 12.77 -11.94 1.71
CA VAL A 752 13.73 -11.93 2.82
C VAL A 752 13.34 -13.08 3.74
N PRO A 753 14.06 -14.21 3.77
CA PRO A 753 13.61 -15.35 4.56
C PRO A 753 13.54 -15.05 6.07
N PRO A 754 12.58 -15.63 6.82
CA PRO A 754 12.41 -15.37 8.26
C PRO A 754 13.63 -15.74 9.11
N GLY A 755 14.52 -16.59 8.58
CA GLY A 755 15.84 -16.86 9.15
C GLY A 755 16.65 -15.59 9.46
N GLU A 756 16.45 -14.50 8.71
CA GLU A 756 17.10 -13.22 8.98
C GLU A 756 16.68 -12.62 10.34
N SER A 757 15.37 -12.64 10.67
CA SER A 757 14.91 -12.22 11.99
C SER A 757 15.35 -13.21 13.07
N HIS A 758 15.32 -14.52 12.80
CA HIS A 758 15.77 -15.53 13.76
C HIS A 758 17.24 -15.36 14.17
N ASN A 759 18.12 -15.06 13.21
CA ASN A 759 19.54 -14.82 13.48
C ASN A 759 19.74 -13.66 14.46
N MET A 760 19.09 -12.52 14.21
CA MET A 760 19.19 -11.34 15.08
C MET A 760 18.54 -11.59 16.45
N TYR A 761 17.35 -12.20 16.48
CA TYR A 761 16.66 -12.55 17.72
C TYR A 761 17.53 -13.44 18.61
N THR A 762 18.11 -14.50 18.03
CA THR A 762 18.98 -15.44 18.74
C THR A 762 20.20 -14.74 19.31
N ALA A 763 20.89 -13.92 18.51
CA ALA A 763 22.07 -13.18 18.95
C ALA A 763 21.74 -12.27 20.14
N LEU A 764 20.68 -11.48 20.03
CA LEU A 764 20.27 -10.53 21.07
C LEU A 764 19.78 -11.23 22.35
N LYS A 765 19.05 -12.35 22.23
CA LYS A 765 18.66 -13.15 23.40
C LYS A 765 19.87 -13.74 24.14
N ILE A 766 20.87 -14.26 23.43
CA ILE A 766 22.12 -14.77 24.03
C ILE A 766 22.88 -13.65 24.76
N LEU A 767 22.89 -12.46 24.18
CA LEU A 767 23.54 -11.28 24.77
C LEU A 767 22.74 -10.64 25.92
N GLY A 768 21.51 -11.12 26.17
CA GLY A 768 20.63 -10.58 27.22
C GLY A 768 20.05 -9.21 26.89
N GLN A 769 19.93 -8.87 25.61
CA GLN A 769 19.34 -7.62 25.14
C GLN A 769 17.81 -7.71 25.05
N ASP A 770 17.13 -6.56 25.14
CA ASP A 770 15.68 -6.46 24.98
C ASP A 770 15.30 -6.63 23.50
N VAL A 771 14.71 -7.78 23.18
CA VAL A 771 14.30 -8.13 21.82
C VAL A 771 13.01 -8.95 21.85
N GLU A 772 12.10 -8.61 20.94
CA GLU A 772 10.86 -9.35 20.69
C GLU A 772 10.82 -9.80 19.22
N LEU A 773 10.16 -10.93 18.95
CA LEU A 773 9.93 -11.44 17.59
C LEU A 773 8.44 -11.80 17.42
N VAL A 774 7.79 -11.15 16.47
CA VAL A 774 6.40 -11.42 16.08
C VAL A 774 6.36 -11.91 14.65
N GLU A 775 5.85 -13.13 14.45
CA GLU A 775 5.67 -13.73 13.13
C GLU A 775 4.20 -13.82 12.72
N TYR A 776 3.89 -13.41 11.50
CA TYR A 776 2.56 -13.49 10.90
C TYR A 776 2.42 -14.76 10.07
N LYS A 777 1.67 -15.72 10.60
CA LYS A 777 1.49 -17.04 9.99
C LYS A 777 0.94 -16.96 8.57
N GLY A 778 1.57 -17.66 7.62
CA GLY A 778 1.24 -17.69 6.20
C GLY A 778 1.36 -16.34 5.48
N ALA A 779 1.97 -15.32 6.09
CA ALA A 779 2.26 -14.07 5.39
C ALA A 779 3.62 -14.16 4.71
N ASP A 780 3.70 -13.63 3.50
CA ASP A 780 4.96 -13.46 2.75
C ASP A 780 5.66 -12.16 3.19
N HIS A 781 6.47 -11.56 2.32
CA HIS A 781 7.20 -10.32 2.55
C HIS A 781 6.38 -9.10 2.98
N GLN A 782 5.06 -9.16 2.79
CA GLN A 782 4.14 -8.10 3.15
C GLN A 782 2.91 -8.70 3.83
N ILE A 783 2.42 -8.01 4.87
CA ILE A 783 1.20 -8.40 5.58
C ILE A 783 -0.01 -7.78 4.87
N PHE A 784 -0.67 -8.55 4.00
CA PHE A 784 -1.79 -8.07 3.17
C PHE A 784 -3.18 -8.42 3.67
N ALA A 785 -3.35 -9.58 4.33
CA ALA A 785 -4.64 -9.98 4.88
C ALA A 785 -5.16 -8.92 5.86
N ARG A 786 -6.42 -8.50 5.72
CA ARG A 786 -7.05 -7.39 6.44
C ARG A 786 -6.92 -7.54 7.96
N ASP A 787 -7.27 -8.70 8.49
CA ASP A 787 -7.19 -9.01 9.93
C ASP A 787 -5.74 -8.91 10.43
N LYS A 788 -4.80 -9.54 9.72
CA LYS A 788 -3.37 -9.49 10.04
C LYS A 788 -2.81 -8.08 9.90
N ARG A 789 -3.32 -7.28 8.97
CA ARG A 789 -2.90 -5.90 8.74
C ARG A 789 -3.21 -5.01 9.93
N PHE A 790 -4.43 -5.10 10.46
CA PHE A 790 -4.81 -4.36 11.66
C PHE A 790 -4.00 -4.82 12.86
N HIS A 791 -3.82 -6.13 13.05
CA HIS A 791 -2.97 -6.66 14.10
C HIS A 791 -1.51 -6.18 13.96
N TRP A 792 -0.99 -6.07 12.74
CA TRP A 792 0.36 -5.57 12.44
C TRP A 792 0.56 -4.10 12.77
N TRP A 793 -0.38 -3.24 12.39
CA TRP A 793 -0.35 -1.84 12.79
C TRP A 793 -0.48 -1.69 14.31
N ASN A 794 -1.36 -2.45 14.93
CA ASN A 794 -1.54 -2.46 16.38
C ASN A 794 -0.26 -2.91 17.10
N THR A 795 0.41 -3.96 16.61
CA THR A 795 1.66 -4.48 17.18
C THR A 795 2.77 -3.42 17.15
N MET A 796 2.95 -2.73 16.02
CA MET A 796 3.97 -1.68 15.91
C MET A 796 3.70 -0.52 16.86
N LEU A 797 2.45 -0.05 16.91
CA LEU A 797 2.08 1.09 17.75
C LEU A 797 2.08 0.72 19.24
N ALA A 798 1.63 -0.48 19.62
CA ALA A 798 1.70 -0.97 20.99
C ALA A 798 3.14 -1.08 21.49
N TYR A 799 4.07 -1.53 20.64
CA TYR A 799 5.49 -1.59 20.97
C TYR A 799 6.08 -0.19 21.19
N PHE A 800 5.78 0.75 20.30
CA PHE A 800 6.21 2.13 20.49
C PHE A 800 5.55 2.80 21.70
N ASP A 801 4.27 2.56 21.97
CA ASP A 801 3.59 3.10 23.15
C ASP A 801 4.24 2.58 24.44
N LYS A 802 4.57 1.28 24.50
CA LYS A 802 5.32 0.66 25.60
C LYS A 802 6.66 1.38 25.87
N HIS A 803 7.48 1.58 24.84
CA HIS A 803 8.86 2.07 25.03
C HIS A 803 9.01 3.59 24.97
N LEU A 804 8.22 4.27 24.14
CA LEU A 804 8.31 5.71 23.92
C LEU A 804 7.32 6.47 24.80
N LYS A 805 6.14 5.94 25.09
CA LYS A 805 5.16 6.62 25.96
C LYS A 805 5.11 6.08 27.39
N GLN A 806 5.77 4.96 27.65
CA GLN A 806 5.68 4.22 28.93
C GLN A 806 4.24 3.74 29.20
N GLU A 807 3.56 3.29 28.14
CA GLU A 807 2.18 2.81 28.18
C GLU A 807 2.15 1.33 27.72
N PRO A 808 2.59 0.37 28.57
CA PRO A 808 2.75 -1.03 28.18
C PRO A 808 1.42 -1.79 28.01
N GLN A 809 0.30 -1.26 28.48
CA GLN A 809 -0.97 -1.97 28.61
C GLN A 809 -1.47 -2.52 27.27
N TRP A 810 -1.29 -1.77 26.18
CA TRP A 810 -1.68 -2.26 24.87
C TRP A 810 -0.85 -3.45 24.41
N TRP A 811 0.47 -3.41 24.66
CA TRP A 811 1.37 -4.52 24.37
C TRP A 811 1.03 -5.74 25.23
N GLU A 812 0.74 -5.53 26.52
CA GLU A 812 0.33 -6.57 27.45
C GLU A 812 -1.04 -7.16 27.10
N HIS A 813 -1.97 -6.37 26.57
CA HIS A 813 -3.24 -6.90 26.06
C HIS A 813 -3.02 -7.82 24.85
N LEU A 814 -2.10 -7.47 23.95
CA LEU A 814 -1.80 -8.27 22.75
C LEU A 814 -0.95 -9.53 23.05
N TYR A 815 0.01 -9.41 23.97
CA TYR A 815 1.09 -10.41 24.16
C TYR A 815 1.39 -10.77 25.61
N GLY A 816 0.76 -10.11 26.57
CA GLY A 816 0.86 -10.44 27.99
C GLY A 816 0.29 -11.83 28.26
N LYS A 817 0.84 -12.49 29.28
CA LYS A 817 0.44 -13.84 29.71
C LYS A 817 -0.22 -13.80 31.07
#